data_AF-A0A316GHR3-F1
#
_entry.id   AF-A0A316GHR3-F1
#
_cell.length_a   1.000
_cell.length_b   1.000
_cell.length_c   1.000
_cell.angle_alpha   90.00
_cell.angle_beta   90.00
_cell.angle_gamma   90.00
#
_symmetry.space_group_name_H-M   'P 1'
#
loop_
_entity.id
_entity.type
_entity.pdbx_description
1 polymer ?
#
loop_
_entity_poly.entity_id
_entity_poly.type
_entity_poly.pdbx_seq_one_letter_code
_entity_poly.pdbx_strand_id
1 'polypeptide(L)'
;MLFRLHALYLRYVAHHADRLGGFSLPRERRRKLGRIEQVKREGGVTRIIGWTSARQLRLTWPGGEVTIEPSIQRADVARRYGLALETGFQIEAPEGLRPLMLHVPRGQGEDLVLPVPHPSDPPSPAARRRLLRSFVVDVLRAGPALLRWTVTRDPGARKRIKRILGLDAVREGLPIDPRYLTGAVPPRSLRAITIILPVYNAFDLLAETLRRVEAHTDVDWHMILIDDASPDPRVRPFLRAWVDGHPGRVTLIELDQNLGFIGAVNRGFEEAEHHAGHVVLLNSDAHVPEGWASRLIAPFDRDPKIASVTPMSNDAEIFSAPMICQSMPLPAGLVDRIDAVAQTLSVPDRLPSAPTGVGFCMAMNARWFGREPRFDTAFGRGYGEEVDWCQKLRKAGARHVGLPTLFVEHRGGQSFGGDAKLNLVLRANAMIARRYPAYDVEVQAYIGRDPLRTPRLALAIAMAGYTSIDPLPLFLAHSLGGGADQALNAEIESRTAQGQSALVLRIGGALRWQVELHGPGGVVSGATPDLADVRRLLAPVPALRIVYSCGVGDRDPVSLPGALLSLRRPGAADWLEARVHDYFMVSPSYCLLNADGAYRGPVTRDTTDPAHRLRRPDGSEVRLGQWQDAWEPFLSACQEITVFSDSSRQHMVASYPGIADHIVYRPHTSVARIGRVEPPGHGGLADGTVAVLGNLNLQKGAGVLCAMAEMAAQRGGPRMVLIGNMDVAFSRPPSLRLHGSYDRHDIAQLAQRYGVSAWLVPSIWPETFSFVTHEMLATGLPVYGFDIGAQGEALRRAANGIAIPFDPDVDHAAAILAAISGTPVTNTANHTKTPGEAAE
;
A
#
# COMPACT_ATOMS: atom_id res chain seq x y z
N MET A 1 33.65 -11.34 -2.99
CA MET A 1 33.04 -10.07 -2.49
C MET A 1 32.47 -9.22 -3.64
N LEU A 2 33.24 -8.96 -4.70
CA LEU A 2 32.82 -8.20 -5.90
C LEU A 2 31.51 -8.70 -6.55
N PHE A 3 31.33 -10.02 -6.68
CA PHE A 3 30.12 -10.62 -7.26
C PHE A 3 28.85 -10.38 -6.44
N ARG A 4 28.94 -10.39 -5.11
CA ARG A 4 27.79 -10.11 -4.22
C ARG A 4 27.37 -8.65 -4.29
N LEU A 5 28.33 -7.73 -4.41
CA LEU A 5 28.10 -6.31 -4.67
C LEU A 5 27.45 -6.08 -6.04
N HIS A 6 27.89 -6.82 -7.06
CA HIS A 6 27.30 -6.73 -8.40
C HIS A 6 25.84 -7.21 -8.43
N ALA A 7 25.53 -8.35 -7.80
CA ALA A 7 24.16 -8.85 -7.70
C ALA A 7 23.23 -7.90 -6.90
N LEU A 8 23.75 -7.33 -5.81
CA LEU A 8 23.02 -6.31 -5.02
C LEU A 8 22.78 -5.03 -5.82
N TYR A 9 23.78 -4.61 -6.62
CA TYR A 9 23.65 -3.48 -7.53
C TYR A 9 22.59 -3.73 -8.59
N LEU A 10 22.53 -4.92 -9.20
CA LEU A 10 21.49 -5.27 -10.17
C LEU A 10 20.08 -5.23 -9.55
N ARG A 11 19.91 -5.67 -8.30
CA ARG A 11 18.64 -5.53 -7.57
C ARG A 11 18.28 -4.08 -7.27
N TYR A 12 19.24 -3.27 -6.84
CA TYR A 12 19.08 -1.84 -6.63
C TYR A 12 18.69 -1.13 -7.93
N VAL A 13 19.35 -1.47 -9.04
CA VAL A 13 19.02 -0.95 -10.37
C VAL A 13 17.59 -1.33 -10.74
N ALA A 14 17.18 -2.59 -10.59
CA ALA A 14 15.82 -3.03 -10.92
C ALA A 14 14.75 -2.30 -10.09
N HIS A 15 14.99 -2.07 -8.79
CA HIS A 15 14.03 -1.39 -7.91
C HIS A 15 13.97 0.13 -8.13
N HIS A 16 15.08 0.76 -8.52
CA HIS A 16 15.17 2.21 -8.72
C HIS A 16 15.14 2.63 -10.20
N ALA A 17 14.99 1.68 -11.13
CA ALA A 17 14.92 1.93 -12.57
C ALA A 17 13.73 2.83 -12.93
N ASP A 18 12.54 2.54 -12.39
CA ASP A 18 11.30 3.31 -12.61
C ASP A 18 11.40 4.75 -12.07
N ARG A 19 12.27 5.00 -11.09
CA ARG A 19 12.50 6.33 -10.49
C ARG A 19 13.48 7.19 -11.28
N LEU A 20 14.09 6.65 -12.34
CA LEU A 20 15.18 7.29 -13.08
C LEU A 20 14.92 7.42 -14.59
N GLY A 21 13.70 7.14 -15.05
CA GLY A 21 13.30 7.26 -16.46
C GLY A 21 13.37 8.68 -17.05
N GLY A 22 13.74 9.69 -16.25
CA GLY A 22 13.84 11.06 -16.73
C GLY A 22 15.14 11.37 -17.50
N PHE A 23 15.01 11.79 -18.75
CA PHE A 23 16.11 12.29 -19.59
C PHE A 23 15.85 13.74 -20.04
N SER A 24 16.93 14.49 -20.29
CA SER A 24 16.79 15.86 -20.80
C SER A 24 16.57 15.83 -22.30
N LEU A 25 15.67 16.69 -22.80
CA LEU A 25 15.56 16.91 -24.24
C LEU A 25 16.84 17.64 -24.73
N PRO A 26 17.33 17.35 -25.94
CA PRO A 26 18.46 18.05 -26.56
C PRO A 26 18.28 19.57 -26.52
N ARG A 27 19.37 20.31 -26.27
CA ARG A 27 19.35 21.78 -26.28
C ARG A 27 19.23 22.30 -27.70
N GLU A 28 18.54 23.42 -27.86
CA GLU A 28 18.50 24.20 -29.11
C GLU A 28 19.22 25.53 -28.90
N ARG A 29 20.30 25.76 -29.66
CA ARG A 29 21.08 27.01 -29.70
C ARG A 29 21.34 27.66 -28.31
N ARG A 30 21.52 26.83 -27.27
CA ARG A 30 21.76 27.11 -25.82
C ARG A 30 20.54 27.13 -24.88
N ARG A 31 19.30 27.06 -25.37
CA ARG A 31 18.08 26.94 -24.54
C ARG A 31 17.75 25.47 -24.25
N LYS A 32 17.31 25.16 -23.03
CA LYS A 32 16.80 23.81 -22.69
C LYS A 32 15.38 23.67 -23.26
N LEU A 33 15.20 22.68 -24.11
CA LEU A 33 13.92 22.39 -24.77
C LEU A 33 12.91 21.74 -23.83
N GLY A 34 13.39 20.98 -22.85
CA GLY A 34 12.57 20.35 -21.83
C GLY A 34 13.29 19.20 -21.13
N ARG A 35 12.55 18.49 -20.29
CA ARG A 35 13.02 17.31 -19.59
C ARG A 35 11.85 16.37 -19.34
N ILE A 36 12.03 15.11 -19.72
CA ILE A 36 11.23 14.02 -19.19
C ILE A 36 11.73 13.79 -17.77
N GLU A 37 10.83 13.85 -16.80
CA GLU A 37 11.16 13.65 -15.39
C GLU A 37 10.87 12.22 -14.97
N GLN A 38 9.81 11.63 -15.52
CA GLN A 38 9.38 10.27 -15.20
C GLN A 38 8.72 9.60 -16.40
N VAL A 39 8.94 8.30 -16.54
CA VAL A 39 8.14 7.39 -17.37
C VAL A 39 7.72 6.26 -16.45
N LYS A 40 6.43 6.09 -16.20
CA LYS A 40 5.90 5.10 -15.24
C LYS A 40 4.72 4.31 -15.81
N ARG A 41 4.49 3.13 -15.25
CA ARG A 41 3.28 2.31 -15.49
C ARG A 41 2.27 2.61 -14.42
N GLU A 42 1.03 2.88 -14.81
CA GLU A 42 -0.06 3.13 -13.86
C GLU A 42 -1.41 2.89 -14.56
N GLY A 43 -2.25 2.01 -14.02
CA GLY A 43 -3.61 1.78 -14.54
C GLY A 43 -3.70 1.23 -15.97
N GLY A 44 -2.75 0.38 -16.39
CA GLY A 44 -2.75 -0.21 -17.75
C GLY A 44 -2.23 0.72 -18.86
N VAL A 45 -1.64 1.87 -18.49
CA VAL A 45 -1.02 2.81 -19.43
C VAL A 45 0.42 3.15 -19.06
N THR A 46 1.23 3.45 -20.07
CA THR A 46 2.55 4.07 -19.92
C THR A 46 2.40 5.58 -19.90
N ARG A 47 2.71 6.18 -18.75
CA ARG A 47 2.58 7.62 -18.49
C ARG A 47 3.94 8.29 -18.51
N ILE A 48 4.10 9.32 -19.33
CA ILE A 48 5.32 10.13 -19.48
C ILE A 48 5.04 11.51 -18.91
N ILE A 49 5.83 11.91 -17.91
CA ILE A 49 5.68 13.15 -17.16
C ILE A 49 6.95 13.97 -17.30
N GLY A 50 6.80 15.26 -17.56
CA GLY A 50 7.94 16.16 -17.67
C GLY A 50 7.53 17.61 -17.80
N TRP A 51 8.48 18.42 -18.27
CA TRP A 51 8.23 19.80 -18.68
C TRP A 51 8.92 20.10 -20.01
N THR A 52 8.38 21.03 -20.78
CA THR A 52 8.93 21.46 -22.06
C THR A 52 8.71 22.95 -22.28
N SER A 53 9.54 23.56 -23.14
CA SER A 53 9.31 24.90 -23.66
C SER A 53 8.60 24.88 -25.02
N ALA A 54 8.36 23.69 -25.59
CA ALA A 54 7.60 23.54 -26.82
C ALA A 54 6.11 23.80 -26.56
N ARG A 55 5.39 24.37 -27.53
CA ARG A 55 3.94 24.62 -27.42
C ARG A 55 3.11 23.34 -27.48
N GLN A 56 3.64 22.29 -28.10
CA GLN A 56 2.95 21.04 -28.34
C GLN A 56 3.93 19.88 -28.26
N LEU A 57 3.44 18.70 -27.90
CA LEU A 57 4.18 17.44 -27.88
C LEU A 57 3.32 16.37 -28.53
N ARG A 58 3.92 15.52 -29.36
CA ARG A 58 3.23 14.36 -29.93
C ARG A 58 3.97 13.08 -29.56
N LEU A 59 3.22 12.07 -29.13
CA LEU A 59 3.75 10.72 -28.87
C LEU A 59 3.10 9.77 -29.87
N THR A 60 3.92 8.93 -30.49
CA THR A 60 3.50 7.97 -31.53
C THR A 60 3.97 6.56 -31.17
N TRP A 61 3.20 5.57 -31.61
CA TRP A 61 3.50 4.14 -31.45
C TRP A 61 2.85 3.35 -32.61
N PRO A 62 3.16 2.05 -32.80
CA PRO A 62 2.51 1.26 -33.84
C PRO A 62 0.99 1.21 -33.65
N GLY A 63 0.24 1.83 -34.57
CA GLY A 63 -1.22 1.84 -34.55
C GLY A 63 -1.87 2.99 -33.78
N GLY A 64 -1.13 4.03 -33.36
CA GLY A 64 -1.75 5.22 -32.75
C GLY A 64 -0.80 6.38 -32.46
N GLU A 65 -1.39 7.53 -32.19
CA GLU A 65 -0.70 8.74 -31.73
C GLU A 65 -1.56 9.55 -30.76
N VAL A 66 -0.90 10.36 -29.94
CA VAL A 66 -1.54 11.34 -29.06
C VAL A 66 -0.74 12.63 -29.08
N THR A 67 -1.44 13.76 -29.12
CA THR A 67 -0.82 15.09 -29.13
C THR A 67 -1.38 15.90 -27.98
N ILE A 68 -0.52 16.61 -27.24
CA ILE A 68 -0.92 17.44 -26.10
C ILE A 68 -0.24 18.81 -26.15
N GLU A 69 -0.84 19.76 -25.45
CA GLU A 69 -0.22 21.04 -25.11
C GLU A 69 0.15 21.04 -23.61
N PRO A 70 1.35 21.50 -23.22
CA PRO A 70 1.74 21.56 -21.81
C PRO A 70 0.85 22.54 -21.04
N SER A 71 0.06 22.03 -20.10
CA SER A 71 -0.90 22.81 -19.30
C SER A 71 -0.64 22.75 -17.80
N ILE A 72 0.29 21.89 -17.34
CA ILE A 72 0.57 21.72 -15.91
C ILE A 72 1.46 22.86 -15.42
N GLN A 73 1.04 23.55 -14.36
CA GLN A 73 1.78 24.67 -13.80
C GLN A 73 3.02 24.22 -13.02
N ARG A 74 4.20 24.77 -13.36
CA ARG A 74 5.50 24.42 -12.77
C ARG A 74 6.30 25.67 -12.40
N ALA A 75 5.99 26.25 -11.25
CA ALA A 75 6.65 27.45 -10.73
C ALA A 75 8.17 27.26 -10.48
N ASP A 76 8.57 26.04 -10.11
CA ASP A 76 9.98 25.64 -9.92
C ASP A 76 10.77 25.70 -11.23
N VAL A 77 10.15 25.28 -12.34
CA VAL A 77 10.74 25.28 -13.69
C VAL A 77 10.70 26.69 -14.28
N ALA A 78 9.56 27.37 -14.19
CA ALA A 78 9.34 28.72 -14.70
C ALA A 78 10.38 29.71 -14.14
N ARG A 79 10.59 29.69 -12.82
CA ARG A 79 11.59 30.54 -12.14
C ARG A 79 13.02 30.19 -12.55
N ARG A 80 13.33 28.90 -12.69
CA ARG A 80 14.70 28.43 -12.95
C ARG A 80 15.13 28.64 -14.40
N TYR A 81 14.20 28.60 -15.34
CA TYR A 81 14.49 28.63 -16.79
C TYR A 81 13.84 29.79 -17.55
N GLY A 82 13.13 30.69 -16.86
CA GLY A 82 12.48 31.86 -17.46
C GLY A 82 11.38 31.48 -18.45
N LEU A 83 10.57 30.48 -18.10
CA LEU A 83 9.46 29.98 -18.93
C LEU A 83 8.10 30.37 -18.34
N ALA A 84 7.02 30.17 -19.11
CA ALA A 84 5.65 30.31 -18.61
C ALA A 84 5.37 29.30 -17.48
N LEU A 85 4.33 29.55 -16.67
CA LEU A 85 3.93 28.62 -15.62
C LEU A 85 3.46 27.28 -16.23
N GLU A 86 2.70 27.32 -17.31
CA GLU A 86 2.18 26.17 -18.06
C GLU A 86 3.27 25.55 -18.94
N THR A 87 4.16 24.79 -18.31
CA THR A 87 5.28 24.12 -18.99
C THR A 87 5.37 22.65 -18.67
N GLY A 88 4.69 22.21 -17.60
CA GLY A 88 4.59 20.81 -17.26
C GLY A 88 3.59 20.09 -18.16
N PHE A 89 3.81 18.79 -18.37
CA PHE A 89 2.92 17.97 -19.17
C PHE A 89 2.87 16.53 -18.65
N GLN A 90 1.79 15.85 -19.02
CA GLN A 90 1.60 14.42 -18.86
C GLN A 90 1.01 13.86 -20.14
N ILE A 91 1.65 12.85 -20.73
CA ILE A 91 1.20 12.19 -21.95
C ILE A 91 1.13 10.68 -21.73
N GLU A 92 0.11 10.02 -22.27
CA GLU A 92 -0.21 8.62 -21.96
C GLU A 92 -0.26 7.78 -23.25
N ALA A 93 0.23 6.55 -23.17
CA ALA A 93 0.11 5.54 -24.22
C ALA A 93 -0.35 4.20 -23.62
N PRO A 94 -1.06 3.35 -24.39
CA PRO A 94 -1.40 2.01 -23.91
C PRO A 94 -0.16 1.18 -23.53
N GLU A 95 -0.29 0.33 -22.51
CA GLU A 95 0.83 -0.48 -22.01
C GLU A 95 1.30 -1.55 -23.02
N GLY A 96 2.60 -1.86 -23.03
CA GLY A 96 3.20 -2.91 -23.86
C GLY A 96 3.57 -2.50 -25.29
N LEU A 97 3.18 -1.31 -25.76
CA LEU A 97 3.43 -0.83 -27.12
C LEU A 97 4.87 -0.32 -27.29
N ARG A 98 5.54 -0.75 -28.36
CA ARG A 98 6.93 -0.39 -28.68
C ARG A 98 7.15 -0.31 -30.19
N PRO A 99 7.98 0.63 -30.70
CA PRO A 99 8.66 1.70 -29.98
C PRO A 99 7.72 2.89 -29.67
N LEU A 100 7.98 3.59 -28.56
CA LEU A 100 7.34 4.87 -28.25
C LEU A 100 8.24 6.01 -28.77
N MET A 101 7.72 6.87 -29.64
CA MET A 101 8.47 7.99 -30.23
C MET A 101 7.82 9.32 -29.86
N LEU A 102 8.57 10.16 -29.14
CA LEU A 102 8.17 11.52 -28.76
C LEU A 102 8.69 12.52 -29.80
N HIS A 103 7.77 13.25 -30.41
CA HIS A 103 7.99 14.32 -31.36
C HIS A 103 7.84 15.65 -30.64
N VAL A 104 8.88 16.48 -30.72
CA VAL A 104 8.93 17.80 -30.10
C VAL A 104 9.18 18.84 -31.20
N PRO A 105 8.21 19.71 -31.53
CA PRO A 105 8.34 20.69 -32.59
C PRO A 105 9.48 21.68 -32.33
N ARG A 106 10.29 21.95 -33.35
CA ARG A 106 11.31 23.01 -33.32
C ARG A 106 10.89 24.21 -34.16
N GLY A 107 11.42 25.39 -33.84
CA GLY A 107 11.06 26.65 -34.48
C GLY A 107 11.42 26.78 -35.98
N GLN A 108 12.05 25.77 -36.59
CA GLN A 108 12.42 25.75 -38.02
C GLN A 108 11.68 24.68 -38.85
N GLY A 109 10.61 24.05 -38.33
CA GLY A 109 9.73 23.17 -39.10
C GLY A 109 10.11 21.68 -39.14
N GLU A 110 11.15 21.25 -38.41
CA GLU A 110 11.47 19.83 -38.21
C GLU A 110 11.17 19.40 -36.77
N ASP A 111 10.41 18.31 -36.62
CA ASP A 111 10.14 17.70 -35.32
C ASP A 111 11.36 16.95 -34.80
N LEU A 112 11.71 17.20 -33.55
CA LEU A 112 12.70 16.39 -32.85
C LEU A 112 12.06 15.08 -32.41
N VAL A 113 12.39 14.00 -33.10
CA VAL A 113 11.91 12.65 -32.79
C VAL A 113 12.88 11.96 -31.83
N LEU A 114 12.39 11.55 -30.66
CA LEU A 114 13.18 10.90 -29.62
C LEU A 114 12.52 9.60 -29.20
N PRO A 115 13.26 8.47 -29.15
CA PRO A 115 12.72 7.26 -28.56
C PRO A 115 12.52 7.48 -27.06
N VAL A 116 11.33 7.17 -26.57
CA VAL A 116 11.02 7.15 -25.15
C VAL A 116 11.35 5.75 -24.61
N PRO A 117 12.29 5.61 -23.67
CA PRO A 117 12.59 4.32 -23.07
C PRO A 117 11.35 3.77 -22.37
N HIS A 118 10.99 2.52 -22.66
CA HIS A 118 9.95 1.83 -21.91
C HIS A 118 10.47 1.58 -20.47
N PRO A 119 9.62 1.63 -19.43
CA PRO A 119 10.04 1.32 -18.06
C PRO A 119 10.73 -0.05 -17.89
N SER A 120 10.41 -1.00 -18.77
CA SER A 120 11.05 -2.34 -18.80
C SER A 120 12.35 -2.40 -19.61
N ASP A 121 12.81 -1.31 -20.23
CA ASP A 121 14.07 -1.27 -20.97
C ASP A 121 15.28 -1.21 -20.03
N PRO A 122 16.42 -1.81 -20.41
CA PRO A 122 17.64 -1.70 -19.62
C PRO A 122 18.04 -0.23 -19.47
N PRO A 123 18.45 0.22 -18.26
CA PRO A 123 18.77 1.62 -18.02
C PRO A 123 19.94 2.08 -18.90
N SER A 124 19.81 3.29 -19.45
CA SER A 124 20.84 3.92 -20.29
C SER A 124 22.19 3.99 -19.55
N PRO A 125 23.34 4.06 -20.27
CA PRO A 125 24.66 4.18 -19.64
C PRO A 125 24.77 5.38 -18.67
N ALA A 126 24.04 6.48 -18.95
CA ALA A 126 23.97 7.64 -18.07
C ALA A 126 23.14 7.35 -16.79
N ALA A 127 21.99 6.68 -16.93
CA ALA A 127 21.17 6.24 -15.80
C ALA A 127 21.91 5.23 -14.93
N ARG A 128 22.63 4.26 -15.52
CA ARG A 128 23.50 3.31 -14.81
C ARG A 128 24.58 4.02 -13.98
N ARG A 129 25.26 5.04 -14.54
CA ARG A 129 26.26 5.81 -13.77
C ARG A 129 25.65 6.57 -12.59
N ARG A 130 24.43 7.10 -12.75
CA ARG A 130 23.73 7.79 -11.66
C ARG A 130 23.26 6.82 -10.58
N LEU A 131 22.71 5.67 -10.98
CA LEU A 131 22.36 4.56 -10.09
C LEU A 131 23.56 4.05 -9.33
N LEU A 132 24.71 3.90 -9.98
CA LEU A 132 25.94 3.46 -9.33
C LEU A 132 26.40 4.46 -8.26
N ARG A 133 26.30 5.76 -8.51
CA ARG A 133 26.62 6.80 -7.51
C ARG A 133 25.67 6.74 -6.31
N SER A 134 24.36 6.68 -6.55
CA SER A 134 23.37 6.56 -5.45
C SER A 134 23.56 5.26 -4.68
N PHE A 135 23.78 4.15 -5.38
CA PHE A 135 24.04 2.84 -4.79
C PHE A 135 25.27 2.87 -3.88
N VAL A 136 26.38 3.46 -4.31
CA VAL A 136 27.60 3.57 -3.49
C VAL A 136 27.31 4.39 -2.21
N VAL A 137 26.59 5.51 -2.32
CA VAL A 137 26.21 6.34 -1.15
C VAL A 137 25.32 5.55 -0.19
N ASP A 138 24.32 4.84 -0.68
CA ASP A 138 23.40 4.08 0.16
C ASP A 138 24.06 2.84 0.78
N VAL A 139 24.98 2.17 0.06
CA VAL A 139 25.80 1.07 0.63
C VAL A 139 26.71 1.59 1.74
N LEU A 140 27.34 2.76 1.57
CA LEU A 140 28.15 3.39 2.61
C LEU A 140 27.31 3.73 3.85
N ARG A 141 26.11 4.29 3.65
CA ARG A 141 25.14 4.54 4.74
C ARG A 141 24.69 3.26 5.43
N ALA A 142 24.59 2.15 4.70
CA ALA A 142 24.23 0.84 5.24
C ALA A 142 25.40 0.13 5.94
N GLY A 143 26.63 0.65 5.85
CA GLY A 143 27.86 0.04 6.38
C GLY A 143 27.77 -0.48 7.82
N PRO A 144 27.30 0.33 8.80
CA PRO A 144 27.16 -0.12 10.19
C PRO A 144 26.17 -1.28 10.35
N ALA A 145 25.07 -1.28 9.59
CA ALA A 145 24.09 -2.37 9.61
C ALA A 145 24.61 -3.62 8.89
N LEU A 146 25.36 -3.46 7.79
CA LEU A 146 26.06 -4.54 7.09
C LEU A 146 27.05 -5.26 8.01
N LEU A 147 27.89 -4.51 8.72
CA LEU A 147 28.83 -5.04 9.72
C LEU A 147 28.09 -5.81 10.83
N ARG A 148 27.03 -5.23 11.38
CA ARG A 148 26.22 -5.88 12.40
C ARG A 148 25.60 -7.18 11.89
N TRP A 149 25.03 -7.19 10.69
CA TRP A 149 24.47 -8.39 10.05
C TRP A 149 25.54 -9.47 9.84
N THR A 150 26.73 -9.09 9.35
CA THR A 150 27.80 -10.07 9.09
C THR A 150 28.30 -10.76 10.35
N VAL A 151 28.27 -10.08 11.50
CA VAL A 151 28.74 -10.59 12.78
C VAL A 151 27.63 -11.33 13.54
N THR A 152 26.42 -10.77 13.59
CA THR A 152 25.35 -11.24 14.50
C THR A 152 24.24 -12.02 13.81
N ARG A 153 24.19 -12.01 12.46
CA ARG A 153 23.05 -12.51 11.68
C ARG A 153 21.69 -11.96 12.16
N ASP A 154 21.69 -10.76 12.75
CA ASP A 154 20.51 -10.08 13.27
C ASP A 154 19.49 -9.71 12.15
N PRO A 155 18.28 -10.28 12.16
CA PRO A 155 17.24 -9.93 11.19
C PRO A 155 16.93 -8.42 11.12
N GLY A 156 17.07 -7.69 12.24
CA GLY A 156 16.89 -6.24 12.31
C GLY A 156 17.94 -5.45 11.52
N ALA A 157 19.20 -5.90 11.55
CA ALA A 157 20.28 -5.35 10.73
C ALA A 157 20.04 -5.58 9.24
N ARG A 158 19.61 -6.80 8.84
CA ARG A 158 19.24 -7.10 7.43
C ARG A 158 18.12 -6.19 6.93
N LYS A 159 17.13 -5.92 7.78
CA LYS A 159 16.03 -5.03 7.45
C LYS A 159 16.47 -3.58 7.26
N ARG A 160 17.31 -3.07 8.16
CA ARG A 160 17.89 -1.71 8.04
C ARG A 160 18.70 -1.54 6.75
N ILE A 161 19.41 -2.58 6.31
CA ILE A 161 20.12 -2.58 5.02
C ILE A 161 19.15 -2.46 3.85
N LYS A 162 18.09 -3.29 3.81
CA LYS A 162 17.06 -3.20 2.77
C LYS A 162 16.40 -1.81 2.73
N ARG A 163 16.11 -1.23 3.90
CA ARG A 163 15.55 0.12 4.02
C ARG A 163 16.45 1.20 3.44
N ILE A 164 17.72 1.22 3.81
CA ILE A 164 18.69 2.23 3.34
C ILE A 164 18.89 2.11 1.83
N LEU A 165 18.93 0.88 1.31
CA LEU A 165 19.03 0.63 -0.13
C LEU A 165 17.69 0.83 -0.86
N GLY A 166 16.61 1.15 -0.14
CA GLY A 166 15.27 1.28 -0.68
C GLY A 166 14.80 0.01 -1.39
N LEU A 167 15.15 -1.18 -0.89
CA LEU A 167 14.75 -2.49 -1.42
C LEU A 167 13.61 -3.12 -0.62
N ASP A 168 12.99 -2.36 0.29
CA ASP A 168 11.82 -2.82 1.03
C ASP A 168 10.59 -2.78 0.11
N ALA A 169 9.91 -3.91 -0.04
CA ALA A 169 8.68 -4.03 -0.83
C ALA A 169 7.48 -3.35 -0.13
N VAL A 170 7.57 -3.10 1.18
CA VAL A 170 6.49 -2.57 2.02
C VAL A 170 6.95 -1.28 2.69
N ARG A 171 6.18 -0.20 2.56
CA ARG A 171 6.39 1.03 3.33
C ARG A 171 6.09 0.73 4.81
N GLU A 172 7.06 0.95 5.70
CA GLU A 172 6.81 0.81 7.14
C GLU A 172 5.75 1.82 7.59
N GLY A 173 4.70 1.34 8.24
CA GLY A 173 3.74 2.20 8.93
C GLY A 173 4.45 2.95 10.04
N LEU A 174 4.25 4.27 10.16
CA LEU A 174 4.74 4.98 11.35
C LEU A 174 3.95 4.50 12.60
N PRO A 175 4.45 4.76 13.82
CA PRO A 175 3.86 4.24 15.04
C PRO A 175 2.43 4.70 15.31
N ILE A 176 1.54 3.77 15.67
CA ILE A 176 0.26 4.06 16.31
C ILE A 176 0.55 4.73 17.65
N ASP A 177 -0.19 5.80 17.93
CA ASP A 177 -0.12 6.53 19.19
C ASP A 177 -1.24 6.03 20.11
N PRO A 178 -0.92 5.17 21.10
CA PRO A 178 -1.92 4.51 21.94
C PRO A 178 -2.71 5.50 22.81
N ARG A 179 -2.25 6.74 22.96
CA ARG A 179 -2.95 7.79 23.72
C ARG A 179 -4.31 8.15 23.12
N TYR A 180 -4.52 7.90 21.82
CA TYR A 180 -5.83 8.08 21.19
C TYR A 180 -6.77 6.89 21.41
N LEU A 181 -6.27 5.75 21.91
CA LEU A 181 -7.00 4.48 22.04
C LEU A 181 -7.28 4.10 23.50
N THR A 182 -7.14 5.02 24.46
CA THR A 182 -7.31 4.70 25.89
C THR A 182 -8.77 4.56 26.32
N GLY A 183 -9.74 4.93 25.49
CA GLY A 183 -11.18 4.76 25.76
C GLY A 183 -11.75 5.78 26.76
N ALA A 184 -11.07 6.91 26.97
CA ALA A 184 -11.57 7.98 27.84
C ALA A 184 -12.75 8.73 27.20
N VAL A 185 -13.73 9.11 28.03
CA VAL A 185 -14.87 9.93 27.60
C VAL A 185 -14.35 11.26 27.04
N PRO A 186 -14.78 11.67 25.82
CA PRO A 186 -14.37 12.93 25.24
C PRO A 186 -14.73 14.11 26.16
N PRO A 187 -13.83 15.10 26.32
CA PRO A 187 -14.14 16.28 27.10
C PRO A 187 -15.32 17.04 26.50
N ARG A 188 -16.10 17.70 27.36
CA ARG A 188 -17.23 18.54 26.98
C ARG A 188 -17.12 19.90 27.66
N SER A 189 -17.59 20.94 27.00
CA SER A 189 -17.79 22.28 27.55
C SER A 189 -19.26 22.67 27.46
N LEU A 190 -19.75 23.38 28.46
CA LEU A 190 -21.15 23.86 28.51
C LEU A 190 -21.27 25.35 28.17
N ARG A 191 -20.22 25.97 27.63
CA ARG A 191 -20.27 27.37 27.21
C ARG A 191 -21.24 27.53 26.04
N ALA A 192 -21.95 28.65 26.03
CA ALA A 192 -22.83 29.02 24.92
C ALA A 192 -22.03 29.25 23.63
N ILE A 193 -22.69 28.99 22.50
CA ILE A 193 -22.13 29.20 21.16
C ILE A 193 -23.05 30.05 20.28
N THR A 194 -22.44 30.77 19.34
CA THR A 194 -23.13 31.45 18.25
C THR A 194 -22.79 30.74 16.94
N ILE A 195 -23.78 30.13 16.30
CA ILE A 195 -23.62 29.42 15.02
C ILE A 195 -23.85 30.41 13.89
N ILE A 196 -22.91 30.49 12.94
CA ILE A 196 -23.04 31.27 11.71
C ILE A 196 -23.25 30.28 10.56
N LEU A 197 -24.43 30.34 9.94
CA LEU A 197 -24.84 29.42 8.89
C LEU A 197 -25.20 30.21 7.62
N PRO A 198 -24.25 30.41 6.69
CA PRO A 198 -24.54 31.00 5.39
C PRO A 198 -25.26 29.99 4.48
N VAL A 199 -26.27 30.46 3.76
CA VAL A 199 -27.11 29.68 2.85
C VAL A 199 -27.09 30.31 1.46
N TYR A 200 -26.69 29.53 0.47
CA TYR A 200 -26.86 29.85 -0.94
C TYR A 200 -27.33 28.60 -1.68
N ASN A 201 -28.64 28.44 -1.84
CA ASN A 201 -29.30 27.22 -2.32
C ASN A 201 -29.07 25.99 -1.41
N ALA A 202 -29.05 24.79 -2.01
CA ALA A 202 -28.94 23.48 -1.35
C ALA A 202 -30.14 23.10 -0.45
N PHE A 203 -31.35 23.45 -0.87
CA PHE A 203 -32.60 23.16 -0.15
C PHE A 203 -32.69 21.71 0.35
N ASP A 204 -32.30 20.75 -0.49
CA ASP A 204 -32.43 19.31 -0.21
C ASP A 204 -31.51 18.82 0.93
N LEU A 205 -30.43 19.55 1.23
CA LEU A 205 -29.51 19.25 2.34
C LEU A 205 -29.79 20.14 3.56
N LEU A 206 -30.17 21.41 3.31
CA LEU A 206 -30.37 22.43 4.33
C LEU A 206 -31.39 22.01 5.40
N ALA A 207 -32.51 21.39 5.00
CA ALA A 207 -33.54 20.97 5.94
C ALA A 207 -33.03 19.95 6.96
N GLU A 208 -32.21 18.99 6.51
CA GLU A 208 -31.59 18.00 7.39
C GLU A 208 -30.51 18.64 8.28
N THR A 209 -29.70 19.56 7.74
CA THR A 209 -28.71 20.32 8.52
C THR A 209 -29.38 21.08 9.68
N LEU A 210 -30.43 21.85 9.41
CA LEU A 210 -31.14 22.61 10.45
C LEU A 210 -31.80 21.69 11.49
N ARG A 211 -32.44 20.61 11.04
CA ARG A 211 -33.04 19.59 11.95
C ARG A 211 -31.98 18.97 12.87
N ARG A 212 -30.79 18.66 12.33
CA ARG A 212 -29.68 18.12 13.12
C ARG A 212 -29.13 19.16 14.08
N VAL A 213 -28.96 20.42 13.69
CA VAL A 213 -28.51 21.46 14.61
C VAL A 213 -29.48 21.61 15.78
N GLU A 214 -30.79 21.66 15.51
CA GLU A 214 -31.82 21.75 16.54
C GLU A 214 -31.79 20.55 17.49
N ALA A 215 -31.74 19.32 16.94
CA ALA A 215 -31.84 18.10 17.73
C ALA A 215 -30.54 17.69 18.44
N HIS A 216 -29.37 18.02 17.87
CA HIS A 216 -28.08 17.44 18.29
C HIS A 216 -27.17 18.41 19.04
N THR A 217 -27.49 19.70 19.07
CA THR A 217 -26.68 20.70 19.80
C THR A 217 -26.98 20.63 21.29
N ASP A 218 -25.97 20.30 22.09
CA ASP A 218 -26.08 19.94 23.51
C ASP A 218 -25.63 21.05 24.48
N VAL A 219 -25.48 22.27 23.99
CA VAL A 219 -25.14 23.48 24.75
C VAL A 219 -26.13 24.58 24.43
N ASP A 220 -26.14 25.66 25.20
CA ASP A 220 -26.92 26.84 24.83
C ASP A 220 -26.40 27.44 23.51
N TRP A 221 -27.30 27.79 22.60
CA TRP A 221 -26.93 28.21 21.25
C TRP A 221 -27.86 29.27 20.69
N HIS A 222 -27.26 30.23 19.98
CA HIS A 222 -27.93 31.17 19.10
C HIS A 222 -27.45 30.92 17.66
N MET A 223 -28.33 31.06 16.67
CA MET A 223 -27.95 30.94 15.26
C MET A 223 -28.17 32.24 14.51
N ILE A 224 -27.15 32.65 13.76
CA ILE A 224 -27.23 33.69 12.75
C ILE A 224 -27.28 32.99 11.40
N LEU A 225 -28.46 33.01 10.79
CA LEU A 225 -28.78 32.36 9.53
C LEU A 225 -28.75 33.42 8.43
N ILE A 226 -27.93 33.23 7.39
CA ILE A 226 -27.73 34.24 6.34
C ILE A 226 -28.19 33.68 5.00
N ASP A 227 -29.26 34.21 4.41
CA ASP A 227 -29.62 33.94 3.01
C ASP A 227 -28.82 34.85 2.08
N ASP A 228 -27.82 34.29 1.38
CA ASP A 228 -26.94 35.00 0.43
C ASP A 228 -27.59 35.18 -0.95
N ALA A 229 -28.82 35.68 -0.95
CA ALA A 229 -29.67 35.85 -2.12
C ALA A 229 -29.84 34.54 -2.93
N SER A 230 -30.31 33.48 -2.27
CA SER A 230 -30.58 32.19 -2.90
C SER A 230 -31.57 32.31 -4.08
N PRO A 231 -31.21 31.92 -5.31
CA PRO A 231 -32.12 31.97 -6.46
C PRO A 231 -33.21 30.90 -6.43
N ASP A 232 -33.05 29.82 -5.66
CA ASP A 232 -34.10 28.81 -5.49
C ASP A 232 -35.28 29.42 -4.70
N PRO A 233 -36.48 29.55 -5.31
CA PRO A 233 -37.62 30.22 -4.68
C PRO A 233 -38.16 29.49 -3.45
N ARG A 234 -37.73 28.25 -3.18
CA ARG A 234 -38.11 27.47 -2.00
C ARG A 234 -37.33 27.87 -0.75
N VAL A 235 -36.11 28.38 -0.90
CA VAL A 235 -35.17 28.58 0.23
C VAL A 235 -35.63 29.69 1.15
N ARG A 236 -35.83 30.92 0.64
CA ARG A 236 -36.18 32.08 1.48
C ARG A 236 -37.49 31.88 2.28
N PRO A 237 -38.61 31.41 1.67
CA PRO A 237 -39.82 31.11 2.42
C PRO A 237 -39.60 30.05 3.51
N PHE A 238 -38.81 29.02 3.23
CA PHE A 238 -38.49 27.98 4.20
C PHE A 238 -37.67 28.51 5.38
N LEU A 239 -36.66 29.35 5.12
CA LEU A 239 -35.86 29.97 6.18
C LEU A 239 -36.71 30.86 7.09
N ARG A 240 -37.60 31.68 6.53
CA ARG A 240 -38.54 32.51 7.31
C ARG A 240 -39.44 31.64 8.20
N ALA A 241 -40.05 30.61 7.63
CA ALA A 241 -40.90 29.69 8.39
C ALA A 241 -40.14 28.96 9.50
N TRP A 242 -38.88 28.59 9.26
CA TRP A 242 -38.04 27.97 10.28
C TRP A 242 -37.71 28.94 11.42
N VAL A 243 -37.39 30.19 11.11
CA VAL A 243 -37.11 31.26 12.10
C VAL A 243 -38.35 31.59 12.93
N ASP A 244 -39.54 31.66 12.32
CA ASP A 244 -40.81 31.89 13.02
C ASP A 244 -41.09 30.82 14.08
N GLY A 245 -40.63 29.58 13.86
CA GLY A 245 -40.70 28.49 14.83
C GLY A 245 -39.71 28.58 15.99
N HIS A 246 -38.74 29.50 15.94
CA HIS A 246 -37.62 29.60 16.89
C HIS A 246 -37.43 31.03 17.45
N PRO A 247 -38.47 31.64 18.04
CA PRO A 247 -38.43 33.03 18.48
C PRO A 247 -37.31 33.28 19.50
N GLY A 248 -36.46 34.28 19.22
CA GLY A 248 -35.33 34.67 20.08
C GLY A 248 -34.09 33.75 20.01
N ARG A 249 -34.17 32.60 19.33
CA ARG A 249 -33.06 31.65 19.19
C ARG A 249 -32.30 31.78 17.86
N VAL A 250 -32.96 32.34 16.84
CA VAL A 250 -32.41 32.47 15.49
C VAL A 250 -32.58 33.91 14.99
N THR A 251 -31.51 34.47 14.42
CA THR A 251 -31.51 35.75 13.70
C THR A 251 -31.34 35.47 12.21
N LEU A 252 -32.30 35.89 11.38
CA LEU A 252 -32.24 35.77 9.93
C LEU A 252 -31.72 37.07 9.30
N ILE A 253 -30.67 36.96 8.49
CA ILE A 253 -30.15 38.05 7.65
C ILE A 253 -30.45 37.68 6.19
N GLU A 254 -31.30 38.46 5.53
CA GLU A 254 -31.62 38.30 4.10
C GLU A 254 -30.80 39.30 3.28
N LEU A 255 -29.96 38.80 2.38
CA LEU A 255 -29.19 39.65 1.47
C LEU A 255 -29.94 39.85 0.15
N ASP A 256 -29.87 41.07 -0.38
CA ASP A 256 -30.49 41.46 -1.66
C ASP A 256 -29.67 41.00 -2.87
N GLN A 257 -28.38 40.72 -2.67
CA GLN A 257 -27.45 40.27 -3.69
C GLN A 257 -26.51 39.20 -3.13
N ASN A 258 -26.07 38.27 -3.98
CA ASN A 258 -25.09 37.26 -3.60
C ASN A 258 -23.72 37.93 -3.38
N LEU A 259 -23.29 37.99 -2.13
CA LEU A 259 -21.98 38.48 -1.71
C LEU A 259 -20.91 37.37 -1.70
N GLY A 260 -21.33 36.12 -1.88
CA GLY A 260 -20.48 34.94 -1.77
C GLY A 260 -20.18 34.61 -0.31
N PHE A 261 -19.46 33.50 -0.11
CA PHE A 261 -19.24 32.93 1.21
C PHE A 261 -18.62 33.94 2.19
N ILE A 262 -17.54 34.61 1.78
CA ILE A 262 -16.83 35.60 2.62
C ILE A 262 -17.76 36.75 3.02
N GLY A 263 -18.53 37.28 2.07
CA GLY A 263 -19.44 38.39 2.32
C GLY A 263 -20.54 38.00 3.31
N ALA A 264 -21.22 36.88 3.05
CA ALA A 264 -22.28 36.36 3.91
C ALA A 264 -21.77 36.05 5.33
N VAL A 265 -20.61 35.40 5.45
CA VAL A 265 -20.00 35.09 6.75
C VAL A 265 -19.57 36.36 7.48
N ASN A 266 -19.02 37.37 6.80
CA ASN A 266 -18.67 38.64 7.44
C ASN A 266 -19.91 39.39 7.97
N ARG A 267 -21.06 39.32 7.29
CA ARG A 267 -22.34 39.82 7.83
C ARG A 267 -22.76 39.04 9.07
N GLY A 268 -22.57 37.73 9.08
CA GLY A 268 -22.76 36.90 10.26
C GLY A 268 -21.82 37.26 11.41
N PHE A 269 -20.54 37.57 11.12
CA PHE A 269 -19.57 38.00 12.12
C PHE A 269 -19.91 39.36 12.73
N GLU A 270 -20.43 40.31 11.93
CA GLU A 270 -20.92 41.60 12.44
C GLU A 270 -21.99 41.40 13.52
N GLU A 271 -22.97 40.56 13.23
CA GLU A 271 -24.03 40.24 14.19
C GLU A 271 -23.47 39.46 15.40
N ALA A 272 -22.57 38.49 15.17
CA ALA A 272 -22.00 37.66 16.22
C ALA A 272 -21.23 38.44 17.29
N GLU A 273 -20.71 39.63 16.98
CA GLU A 273 -20.07 40.52 17.97
C GLU A 273 -21.03 41.00 19.07
N HIS A 274 -22.34 40.96 18.81
CA HIS A 274 -23.37 41.30 19.79
C HIS A 274 -23.74 40.13 20.72
N HIS A 275 -23.20 38.93 20.47
CA HIS A 275 -23.51 37.72 21.23
C HIS A 275 -22.30 37.25 22.04
N ALA A 276 -22.54 36.78 23.26
CA ALA A 276 -21.49 36.20 24.11
C ALA A 276 -21.30 34.72 23.79
N GLY A 277 -20.05 34.26 23.65
CA GLY A 277 -19.75 32.85 23.48
C GLY A 277 -18.74 32.58 22.38
N HIS A 278 -18.48 31.30 22.14
CA HIS A 278 -17.64 30.87 21.02
C HIS A 278 -18.44 30.92 19.71
N VAL A 279 -17.79 31.30 18.62
CA VAL A 279 -18.44 31.34 17.31
C VAL A 279 -18.20 30.01 16.60
N VAL A 280 -19.20 29.45 15.94
CA VAL A 280 -19.06 28.25 15.11
C VAL A 280 -19.52 28.57 13.70
N LEU A 281 -18.61 28.48 12.74
CA LEU A 281 -18.94 28.53 11.32
C LEU A 281 -19.40 27.14 10.89
N LEU A 282 -20.61 27.04 10.31
CA LEU A 282 -21.21 25.78 9.89
C LEU A 282 -21.84 25.95 8.51
N ASN A 283 -21.45 25.11 7.55
CA ASN A 283 -22.07 25.14 6.22
C ASN A 283 -23.48 24.52 6.24
N SER A 284 -24.30 24.90 5.25
CA SER A 284 -25.67 24.40 5.08
C SER A 284 -25.78 22.91 4.69
N ASP A 285 -24.65 22.24 4.46
CA ASP A 285 -24.51 20.83 4.08
C ASP A 285 -23.63 20.02 5.05
N ALA A 286 -23.40 20.56 6.25
CA ALA A 286 -22.65 19.92 7.32
C ALA A 286 -23.60 19.19 8.29
N HIS A 287 -23.62 17.86 8.24
CA HIS A 287 -24.46 17.04 9.10
C HIS A 287 -23.74 16.71 10.41
N VAL A 288 -24.15 17.40 11.47
CA VAL A 288 -23.59 17.24 12.82
C VAL A 288 -24.19 16.01 13.54
N PRO A 289 -23.38 15.24 14.29
CA PRO A 289 -23.85 14.14 15.13
C PRO A 289 -24.37 14.64 16.49
N GLU A 290 -25.00 13.77 17.27
CA GLU A 290 -25.46 14.07 18.62
C GLU A 290 -24.33 14.55 19.56
N GLY A 291 -24.58 15.64 20.30
CA GLY A 291 -23.63 16.18 21.28
C GLY A 291 -22.33 16.70 20.66
N TRP A 292 -22.39 17.23 19.43
CA TRP A 292 -21.22 17.71 18.70
C TRP A 292 -20.63 18.99 19.30
N ALA A 293 -21.49 19.93 19.70
CA ALA A 293 -21.09 21.29 20.03
C ALA A 293 -20.21 21.32 21.29
N SER A 294 -20.66 20.70 22.39
CA SER A 294 -19.90 20.65 23.63
C SER A 294 -18.51 20.04 23.45
N ARG A 295 -18.37 19.04 22.58
CA ARG A 295 -17.10 18.41 22.22
C ARG A 295 -16.23 19.33 21.37
N LEU A 296 -16.81 20.01 20.39
CA LEU A 296 -16.10 20.89 19.47
C LEU A 296 -15.43 22.07 20.19
N ILE A 297 -16.10 22.66 21.19
CA ILE A 297 -15.58 23.81 21.95
C ILE A 297 -14.75 23.43 23.18
N ALA A 298 -14.78 22.17 23.63
CA ALA A 298 -14.02 21.70 24.80
C ALA A 298 -12.51 21.98 24.76
N PRO A 299 -11.80 21.94 23.61
CA PRO A 299 -10.37 22.28 23.58
C PRO A 299 -10.05 23.71 24.03
N PHE A 300 -10.99 24.66 23.91
CA PHE A 300 -10.76 26.05 24.32
C PHE A 300 -10.61 26.22 25.83
N ASP A 301 -11.27 25.37 26.63
CA ASP A 301 -11.15 25.40 28.10
C ASP A 301 -9.78 24.88 28.58
N ARG A 302 -9.11 24.06 27.78
CA ARG A 302 -7.82 23.43 28.13
C ARG A 302 -6.61 24.21 27.65
N ASP A 303 -6.72 24.85 26.49
CA ASP A 303 -5.63 25.65 25.95
C ASP A 303 -6.17 26.98 25.37
N PRO A 304 -6.00 28.10 26.09
CA PRO A 304 -6.46 29.41 25.64
C PRO A 304 -5.69 29.93 24.41
N LYS A 305 -4.63 29.26 23.96
CA LYS A 305 -3.94 29.57 22.69
C LYS A 305 -4.62 28.95 21.47
N ILE A 306 -5.57 28.04 21.64
CA ILE A 306 -6.31 27.47 20.51
C ILE A 306 -7.32 28.52 20.02
N ALA A 307 -7.12 28.98 18.78
CA ALA A 307 -7.99 29.92 18.10
C ALA A 307 -9.09 29.21 17.31
N SER A 308 -8.83 28.03 16.74
CA SER A 308 -9.88 27.23 16.09
C SER A 308 -9.72 25.74 16.29
N VAL A 309 -10.88 25.07 16.22
CA VAL A 309 -11.03 23.61 16.26
C VAL A 309 -11.86 23.18 15.05
N THR A 310 -11.37 22.19 14.30
CA THR A 310 -12.08 21.58 13.17
C THR A 310 -12.28 20.08 13.47
N PRO A 311 -13.49 19.52 13.31
CA PRO A 311 -13.72 18.09 13.50
C PRO A 311 -13.08 17.27 12.37
N MET A 312 -12.94 15.96 12.59
CA MET A 312 -12.68 15.04 11.48
C MET A 312 -13.92 14.98 10.58
N SER A 313 -13.74 14.72 9.30
CA SER A 313 -14.84 14.66 8.33
C SER A 313 -14.49 13.78 7.15
N ASN A 314 -15.47 13.46 6.31
CA ASN A 314 -15.27 12.79 5.03
C ASN A 314 -14.73 13.73 3.94
N ASP A 315 -14.85 15.04 4.14
CA ASP A 315 -14.35 16.07 3.22
C ASP A 315 -13.94 17.35 3.99
N ALA A 316 -12.75 17.33 4.58
CA ALA A 316 -12.16 18.44 5.33
C ALA A 316 -10.63 18.52 5.18
N GLU A 317 -10.13 18.40 3.94
CA GLU A 317 -8.73 18.58 3.60
C GLU A 317 -7.78 17.76 4.50
N ILE A 318 -6.90 18.40 5.27
CA ILE A 318 -5.93 17.75 6.18
C ILE A 318 -6.59 16.98 7.34
N PHE A 319 -7.90 17.16 7.55
CA PHE A 319 -8.71 16.44 8.54
C PHE A 319 -9.61 15.35 7.91
N SER A 320 -9.56 15.13 6.59
CA SER A 320 -10.36 14.10 5.90
C SER A 320 -10.01 12.67 6.31
N ALA A 321 -11.01 11.90 6.74
CA ALA A 321 -10.94 10.45 6.87
C ALA A 321 -11.86 9.79 5.82
N PRO A 322 -11.46 8.67 5.19
CA PRO A 322 -10.36 7.79 5.58
C PRO A 322 -8.99 8.30 5.13
N MET A 323 -8.90 9.02 4.01
CA MET A 323 -7.64 9.46 3.43
C MET A 323 -7.47 10.98 3.55
N ILE A 324 -6.30 11.41 4.02
CA ILE A 324 -5.99 12.83 4.15
C ILE A 324 -6.05 13.53 2.78
N CYS A 325 -6.69 14.71 2.74
CA CYS A 325 -6.89 15.50 1.52
C CYS A 325 -7.64 14.78 0.39
N GLN A 326 -8.45 13.77 0.70
CA GLN A 326 -9.35 13.15 -0.27
C GLN A 326 -10.77 13.13 0.27
N SER A 327 -11.72 13.57 -0.54
CA SER A 327 -13.13 13.52 -0.21
C SER A 327 -13.72 12.14 -0.50
N MET A 328 -14.67 11.72 0.33
CA MET A 328 -15.40 10.47 0.13
C MET A 328 -16.89 10.66 0.46
N PRO A 329 -17.82 10.41 -0.46
CA PRO A 329 -19.25 10.46 -0.16
C PRO A 329 -19.64 9.39 0.85
N LEU A 330 -20.42 9.76 1.87
CA LEU A 330 -20.92 8.81 2.86
C LEU A 330 -22.37 8.39 2.56
N PRO A 331 -22.70 7.10 2.72
CA PRO A 331 -24.09 6.64 2.78
C PRO A 331 -24.87 7.31 3.92
N ALA A 332 -26.19 7.45 3.73
CA ALA A 332 -27.05 8.05 4.75
C ALA A 332 -27.00 7.30 6.10
N GLY A 333 -26.90 8.06 7.19
CA GLY A 333 -26.83 7.55 8.56
C GLY A 333 -25.45 6.97 8.96
N LEU A 334 -24.48 6.87 8.03
CA LEU A 334 -23.15 6.38 8.38
C LEU A 334 -22.40 7.35 9.30
N VAL A 335 -22.62 8.66 9.15
CA VAL A 335 -22.01 9.70 9.99
C VAL A 335 -22.18 9.42 11.48
N ASP A 336 -23.38 9.04 11.93
CA ASP A 336 -23.68 8.81 13.34
C ASP A 336 -22.94 7.57 13.88
N ARG A 337 -22.79 6.53 13.06
CA ARG A 337 -21.99 5.34 13.42
C ARG A 337 -20.50 5.63 13.51
N ILE A 338 -19.99 6.47 12.61
CA ILE A 338 -18.58 6.88 12.61
C ILE A 338 -18.28 7.80 13.79
N ASP A 339 -19.17 8.73 14.10
CA ASP A 339 -19.02 9.58 15.27
C ASP A 339 -19.09 8.78 16.58
N ALA A 340 -19.95 7.76 16.67
CA ALA A 340 -19.96 6.84 17.82
C ALA A 340 -18.58 6.19 18.03
N VAL A 341 -17.84 5.88 16.95
CA VAL A 341 -16.45 5.41 17.03
C VAL A 341 -15.51 6.54 17.45
N ALA A 342 -15.66 7.73 16.89
CA ALA A 342 -14.88 8.90 17.28
C ALA A 342 -14.99 9.18 18.80
N GLN A 343 -16.18 8.98 19.38
CA GLN A 343 -16.40 9.14 20.82
C GLN A 343 -15.66 8.12 21.70
N THR A 344 -15.23 6.98 21.14
CA THR A 344 -14.38 6.01 21.87
C THR A 344 -12.91 6.40 21.86
N LEU A 345 -12.53 7.36 21.01
CA LEU A 345 -11.16 7.87 20.93
C LEU A 345 -10.92 8.87 22.06
N SER A 346 -9.64 9.04 22.40
CA SER A 346 -9.23 9.94 23.48
C SER A 346 -8.47 11.14 22.93
N VAL A 347 -8.60 12.29 23.61
CA VAL A 347 -7.87 13.50 23.28
C VAL A 347 -6.58 13.54 24.13
N PRO A 348 -5.38 13.55 23.53
CA PRO A 348 -4.15 13.70 24.30
C PRO A 348 -4.09 15.10 24.94
N ASP A 349 -3.33 15.26 26.01
CA ASP A 349 -3.19 16.53 26.77
C ASP A 349 -2.95 17.75 25.88
N ARG A 350 -2.26 17.54 24.76
CA ARG A 350 -1.98 18.58 23.77
C ARG A 350 -2.25 18.07 22.35
N LEU A 351 -3.30 18.60 21.73
CA LEU A 351 -3.60 18.35 20.32
C LEU A 351 -2.51 18.88 19.39
N PRO A 352 -2.17 18.20 18.28
CA PRO A 352 -1.22 18.72 17.30
C PRO A 352 -1.67 20.06 16.70
N SER A 353 -0.73 20.99 16.54
CA SER A 353 -1.01 22.27 15.85
C SER A 353 -1.05 22.03 14.33
N ALA A 354 -2.15 22.43 13.70
CA ALA A 354 -2.35 22.42 12.26
C ALA A 354 -2.02 23.79 11.64
N PRO A 355 -1.61 23.84 10.36
CA PRO A 355 -1.33 25.09 9.67
C PRO A 355 -2.60 25.93 9.43
N THR A 356 -3.78 25.30 9.37
CA THR A 356 -5.07 25.98 9.19
C THR A 356 -6.21 25.16 9.81
N GLY A 357 -7.36 25.80 10.05
CA GLY A 357 -8.66 25.14 10.18
C GLY A 357 -9.37 25.01 8.82
N VAL A 358 -10.54 24.37 8.79
CA VAL A 358 -11.36 24.21 7.57
C VAL A 358 -12.77 24.71 7.84
N GLY A 359 -13.25 25.62 6.98
CA GLY A 359 -14.44 26.45 7.22
C GLY A 359 -15.81 25.75 7.18
N PHE A 360 -15.90 24.48 6.76
CA PHE A 360 -17.21 23.79 6.67
C PHE A 360 -17.88 23.57 8.04
N CYS A 361 -17.06 23.37 9.06
CA CYS A 361 -17.44 23.23 10.47
C CYS A 361 -16.22 23.63 11.29
N MET A 362 -16.18 24.88 11.76
CA MET A 362 -15.03 25.42 12.49
C MET A 362 -15.49 26.22 13.71
N ALA A 363 -15.15 25.74 14.91
CA ALA A 363 -15.30 26.55 16.10
C ALA A 363 -14.15 27.55 16.21
N MET A 364 -14.48 28.78 16.60
CA MET A 364 -13.61 29.93 16.73
C MET A 364 -13.67 30.43 18.17
N ASN A 365 -12.51 30.52 18.81
CA ASN A 365 -12.42 30.98 20.20
C ASN A 365 -12.80 32.46 20.29
N ALA A 366 -13.76 32.83 21.15
CA ALA A 366 -14.24 34.19 21.32
C ALA A 366 -13.12 35.23 21.50
N ARG A 367 -12.09 34.89 22.28
CA ARG A 367 -10.93 35.75 22.52
C ARG A 367 -10.15 36.05 21.25
N TRP A 368 -9.97 35.04 20.39
CA TRP A 368 -9.20 35.15 19.16
C TRP A 368 -10.03 35.74 18.03
N PHE A 369 -11.32 35.43 18.00
CA PHE A 369 -12.30 36.05 17.13
C PHE A 369 -12.34 37.57 17.33
N GLY A 370 -12.42 38.07 18.57
CA GLY A 370 -12.38 39.51 18.84
C GLY A 370 -11.09 40.23 18.42
N ARG A 371 -10.01 39.49 18.10
CA ARG A 371 -8.75 40.05 17.58
C ARG A 371 -8.74 40.18 16.07
N GLU A 372 -9.41 39.27 15.37
CA GLU A 372 -9.59 39.29 13.91
C GLU A 372 -11.05 38.88 13.62
N PRO A 373 -12.01 39.82 13.74
CA PRO A 373 -13.44 39.49 13.70
C PRO A 373 -13.99 39.36 12.28
N ARG A 374 -13.13 39.37 11.26
CA ARG A 374 -13.53 39.35 9.84
C ARG A 374 -12.59 38.48 9.01
N PHE A 375 -13.14 37.94 7.94
CA PHE A 375 -12.36 37.41 6.83
C PHE A 375 -11.97 38.51 5.84
N ASP A 376 -10.81 38.33 5.21
CA ASP A 376 -10.30 39.28 4.23
C ASP A 376 -11.07 39.18 2.90
N THR A 377 -11.76 40.25 2.54
CA THR A 377 -12.56 40.34 1.31
C THR A 377 -11.72 40.34 0.03
N ALA A 378 -10.39 40.46 0.11
CA ALA A 378 -9.49 40.33 -1.03
C ALA A 378 -9.56 38.94 -1.71
N PHE A 379 -10.03 37.91 -1.01
CA PHE A 379 -10.27 36.56 -1.56
C PHE A 379 -11.57 36.47 -2.38
N GLY A 380 -12.35 37.56 -2.47
CA GLY A 380 -13.54 37.63 -3.32
C GLY A 380 -14.69 36.78 -2.77
N ARG A 381 -15.08 35.73 -3.49
CA ARG A 381 -16.27 34.91 -3.17
C ARG A 381 -15.99 33.68 -2.30
N GLY A 382 -14.73 33.43 -1.95
CA GLY A 382 -14.30 32.31 -1.10
C GLY A 382 -12.97 31.71 -1.53
N TYR A 383 -12.58 30.65 -0.82
CA TYR A 383 -11.30 29.96 -0.89
C TYR A 383 -10.13 30.81 -0.36
N GLY A 384 -9.47 30.31 0.69
CA GLY A 384 -8.25 30.89 1.27
C GLY A 384 -8.47 31.89 2.40
N GLU A 385 -9.71 32.33 2.65
CA GLU A 385 -10.08 33.21 3.75
C GLU A 385 -9.76 32.62 5.12
N GLU A 386 -10.08 31.35 5.35
CA GLU A 386 -9.82 30.71 6.62
C GLU A 386 -8.32 30.47 6.81
N VAL A 387 -7.59 30.24 5.71
CA VAL A 387 -6.13 30.13 5.72
C VAL A 387 -5.49 31.46 6.11
N ASP A 388 -5.94 32.57 5.52
CA ASP A 388 -5.44 33.91 5.87
C ASP A 388 -5.72 34.24 7.33
N TRP A 389 -6.94 33.99 7.81
CA TRP A 389 -7.34 34.18 9.20
C TRP A 389 -6.46 33.35 10.16
N CYS A 390 -6.29 32.06 9.87
CA CYS A 390 -5.45 31.17 10.68
C CYS A 390 -3.99 31.65 10.69
N GLN A 391 -3.44 32.03 9.54
CA GLN A 391 -2.04 32.45 9.44
C GLN A 391 -1.77 33.79 10.15
N LYS A 392 -2.72 34.75 10.11
CA LYS A 392 -2.65 35.99 10.90
C LYS A 392 -2.56 35.69 12.40
N LEU A 393 -3.43 34.82 12.90
CA LEU A 393 -3.48 34.48 14.32
C LEU A 393 -2.30 33.60 14.77
N ARG A 394 -1.79 32.71 13.91
CA ARG A 394 -0.55 31.95 14.17
C ARG A 394 0.65 32.86 14.38
N LYS A 395 0.81 33.91 13.55
CA LYS A 395 1.85 34.94 13.77
C LYS A 395 1.70 35.61 15.14
N ALA A 396 0.48 35.65 15.66
CA ALA A 396 0.13 36.21 16.94
C ALA A 396 0.22 35.22 18.13
N GLY A 397 0.70 33.99 17.89
CA GLY A 397 0.89 32.94 18.88
C GLY A 397 -0.26 31.95 19.05
N ALA A 398 -1.30 32.04 18.20
CA ALA A 398 -2.43 31.12 18.23
C ALA A 398 -2.13 29.75 17.61
N ARG A 399 -2.99 28.78 17.92
CA ARG A 399 -2.96 27.42 17.41
C ARG A 399 -4.30 27.05 16.78
N HIS A 400 -4.24 26.21 15.75
CA HIS A 400 -5.40 25.57 15.14
C HIS A 400 -5.25 24.07 15.32
N VAL A 401 -6.34 23.35 15.58
CA VAL A 401 -6.27 21.92 15.90
C VAL A 401 -7.40 21.15 15.23
N GLY A 402 -7.13 19.89 14.90
CA GLY A 402 -8.16 18.92 14.53
C GLY A 402 -8.65 18.16 15.76
N LEU A 403 -9.96 17.92 15.86
CA LEU A 403 -10.58 17.18 16.96
C LEU A 403 -10.87 15.73 16.53
N PRO A 404 -10.10 14.74 17.01
CA PRO A 404 -10.26 13.35 16.59
C PRO A 404 -11.52 12.67 17.15
N THR A 405 -12.10 13.23 18.21
CA THR A 405 -13.24 12.66 18.94
C THR A 405 -14.60 13.18 18.46
N LEU A 406 -14.63 13.81 17.29
CA LEU A 406 -15.84 14.32 16.66
C LEU A 406 -15.72 14.11 15.15
N PHE A 407 -16.75 13.51 14.56
CA PHE A 407 -16.84 13.33 13.13
C PHE A 407 -18.10 14.01 12.57
N VAL A 408 -17.93 14.95 11.65
CA VAL A 408 -19.03 15.68 11.00
C VAL A 408 -19.02 15.35 9.51
N GLU A 409 -20.16 14.97 8.94
CA GLU A 409 -20.28 14.73 7.50
C GLU A 409 -20.43 16.05 6.75
N HIS A 410 -19.71 16.20 5.63
CA HIS A 410 -19.83 17.31 4.69
C HIS A 410 -20.33 16.75 3.35
N ARG A 411 -21.56 17.09 2.97
CA ARG A 411 -22.28 16.44 1.84
C ARG A 411 -22.15 17.15 0.49
N GLY A 412 -22.06 18.48 0.46
CA GLY A 412 -22.26 19.30 -0.74
C GLY A 412 -20.98 19.86 -1.38
N GLY A 413 -19.80 19.29 -1.09
CA GLY A 413 -18.52 19.71 -1.69
C GLY A 413 -18.43 19.64 -3.23
N GLN A 414 -19.42 19.05 -3.92
CA GLN A 414 -19.48 18.94 -5.39
C GLN A 414 -20.16 20.12 -6.10
N SER A 415 -20.68 21.12 -5.38
CA SER A 415 -21.51 22.17 -5.97
C SER A 415 -20.76 23.43 -6.36
N PHE A 416 -19.92 23.39 -7.40
CA PHE A 416 -19.65 24.56 -8.26
C PHE A 416 -19.17 24.07 -9.64
N GLY A 417 -19.62 24.72 -10.71
CA GLY A 417 -19.14 24.46 -12.08
C GLY A 417 -17.61 24.43 -12.12
N GLY A 418 -17.04 23.31 -12.60
CA GLY A 418 -15.64 22.92 -12.37
C GLY A 418 -14.63 24.02 -12.70
N ASP A 419 -14.82 24.75 -13.79
CA ASP A 419 -13.86 25.74 -14.26
C ASP A 419 -13.90 27.05 -13.47
N ALA A 420 -15.08 27.52 -13.08
CA ALA A 420 -15.21 28.75 -12.28
C ALA A 420 -14.70 28.54 -10.85
N LYS A 421 -15.00 27.37 -10.26
CA LYS A 421 -14.48 26.94 -8.94
C LYS A 421 -12.95 26.88 -8.97
N LEU A 422 -12.40 26.18 -9.96
CA LEU A 422 -10.96 26.00 -10.11
C LEU A 422 -10.22 27.34 -10.24
N ASN A 423 -10.77 28.28 -11.02
CA ASN A 423 -10.18 29.61 -11.16
C ASN A 423 -10.15 30.41 -9.85
N LEU A 424 -11.20 30.32 -9.03
CA LEU A 424 -11.22 30.95 -7.69
C LEU A 424 -10.15 30.33 -6.79
N VAL A 425 -10.07 28.99 -6.74
CA VAL A 425 -9.06 28.26 -5.96
C VAL A 425 -7.63 28.62 -6.39
N LEU A 426 -7.36 28.69 -7.70
CA LEU A 426 -6.03 29.05 -8.21
C LEU A 426 -5.63 30.48 -7.84
N ARG A 427 -6.55 31.44 -7.93
CA ARG A 427 -6.31 32.84 -7.53
C ARG A 427 -6.07 32.96 -6.03
N ALA A 428 -6.88 32.28 -5.21
CA ALA A 428 -6.71 32.21 -3.76
C ALA A 428 -5.35 31.62 -3.38
N ASN A 429 -4.98 30.48 -3.97
CA ASN A 429 -3.69 29.83 -3.72
C ASN A 429 -2.50 30.72 -4.10
N ALA A 430 -2.58 31.44 -5.22
CA ALA A 430 -1.54 32.40 -5.61
C ALA A 430 -1.41 33.55 -4.58
N MET A 431 -2.53 34.03 -4.03
CA MET A 431 -2.52 35.04 -2.98
C MET A 431 -1.93 34.51 -1.68
N ILE A 432 -2.31 33.31 -1.24
CA ILE A 432 -1.76 32.64 -0.05
C ILE A 432 -0.26 32.42 -0.21
N ALA A 433 0.20 31.90 -1.35
CA ALA A 433 1.62 31.68 -1.61
C ALA A 433 2.43 32.99 -1.55
N ARG A 434 1.83 34.12 -1.95
CA ARG A 434 2.46 35.44 -1.87
C ARG A 434 2.50 35.97 -0.42
N ARG A 435 1.40 35.86 0.33
CA ARG A 435 1.28 36.39 1.71
C ARG A 435 1.99 35.52 2.75
N TYR A 436 2.01 34.21 2.54
CA TYR A 436 2.53 33.20 3.47
C TYR A 436 3.44 32.20 2.75
N PRO A 437 4.66 32.59 2.36
CA PRO A 437 5.55 31.74 1.54
C PRO A 437 5.91 30.38 2.16
N ALA A 438 5.81 30.23 3.48
CA ALA A 438 6.08 28.97 4.20
C ALA A 438 4.87 28.03 4.29
N TYR A 439 3.65 28.51 3.98
CA TYR A 439 2.41 27.78 4.25
C TYR A 439 2.35 26.42 3.54
N ASP A 440 2.71 26.37 2.26
CA ASP A 440 2.72 25.10 1.51
C ASP A 440 3.66 24.07 2.15
N VAL A 441 4.86 24.49 2.58
CA VAL A 441 5.80 23.61 3.28
C VAL A 441 5.24 23.14 4.61
N GLU A 442 4.52 23.99 5.35
CA GLU A 442 3.86 23.62 6.59
C GLU A 442 2.74 22.59 6.36
N VAL A 443 1.93 22.75 5.32
CA VAL A 443 0.89 21.80 4.91
C VAL A 443 1.49 20.47 4.49
N GLN A 444 2.49 20.46 3.60
CA GLN A 444 3.16 19.24 3.18
C GLN A 444 3.85 18.52 4.35
N ALA A 445 4.41 19.26 5.30
CA ALA A 445 4.99 18.70 6.52
C ALA A 445 3.92 18.09 7.44
N TYR A 446 2.73 18.70 7.53
CA TYR A 446 1.60 18.16 8.27
C TYR A 446 1.07 16.87 7.62
N ILE A 447 0.88 16.88 6.30
CA ILE A 447 0.46 15.70 5.52
C ILE A 447 1.46 14.56 5.67
N GLY A 448 2.76 14.84 5.51
CA GLY A 448 3.80 13.82 5.60
C GLY A 448 3.96 13.21 7.00
N ARG A 449 3.63 13.95 8.07
CA ARG A 449 3.67 13.45 9.45
C ARG A 449 2.35 12.78 9.87
N ASP A 450 1.23 13.23 9.30
CA ASP A 450 -0.14 12.91 9.68
C ASP A 450 -0.30 12.69 11.19
N PRO A 451 -0.22 13.76 12.00
CA PRO A 451 -0.22 13.62 13.46
C PRO A 451 -1.56 13.11 14.02
N LEU A 452 -2.62 13.08 13.19
CA LEU A 452 -3.94 12.49 13.48
C LEU A 452 -4.13 11.14 12.78
N ARG A 453 -3.06 10.47 12.37
CA ARG A 453 -3.18 9.20 11.66
C ARG A 453 -3.82 8.09 12.48
N THR A 454 -3.50 7.96 13.77
CA THR A 454 -4.12 6.92 14.62
C THR A 454 -5.64 7.05 14.65
N PRO A 455 -6.22 8.23 14.98
CA PRO A 455 -7.66 8.39 14.90
C PRO A 455 -8.18 8.27 13.46
N ARG A 456 -7.46 8.77 12.44
CA ARG A 456 -7.84 8.58 11.03
C ARG A 456 -7.95 7.11 10.64
N LEU A 457 -6.98 6.28 11.05
CA LEU A 457 -6.97 4.84 10.81
C LEU A 457 -8.15 4.16 11.53
N ALA A 458 -8.43 4.54 12.78
CA ALA A 458 -9.58 4.00 13.52
C ALA A 458 -10.91 4.30 12.81
N LEU A 459 -11.12 5.56 12.40
CA LEU A 459 -12.31 5.99 11.66
C LEU A 459 -12.39 5.31 10.29
N ALA A 460 -11.26 5.18 9.59
CA ALA A 460 -11.19 4.51 8.29
C ALA A 460 -11.56 3.02 8.38
N ILE A 461 -11.07 2.31 9.42
CA ILE A 461 -11.40 0.91 9.68
C ILE A 461 -12.90 0.77 9.99
N ALA A 462 -13.47 1.68 10.80
CA ALA A 462 -14.90 1.68 11.08
C ALA A 462 -15.74 1.91 9.81
N MET A 463 -15.37 2.89 8.99
CA MET A 463 -16.02 3.15 7.69
C MET A 463 -15.98 1.90 6.81
N ALA A 464 -14.79 1.31 6.63
CA ALA A 464 -14.63 0.10 5.85
C ALA A 464 -15.50 -1.06 6.38
N GLY A 465 -15.59 -1.22 7.70
CA GLY A 465 -16.42 -2.23 8.34
C GLY A 465 -17.92 -2.05 8.08
N TYR A 466 -18.43 -0.81 8.17
CA TYR A 466 -19.85 -0.52 7.95
C TYR A 466 -20.25 -0.50 6.47
N THR A 467 -19.31 -0.27 5.55
CA THR A 467 -19.58 -0.27 4.10
C THR A 467 -19.20 -1.58 3.41
N SER A 468 -18.61 -2.54 4.13
CA SER A 468 -18.25 -3.84 3.56
C SER A 468 -19.51 -4.65 3.26
N ILE A 469 -19.59 -5.21 2.06
CA ILE A 469 -20.75 -6.02 1.61
C ILE A 469 -20.77 -7.38 2.33
N ASP A 470 -19.59 -7.93 2.59
CA ASP A 470 -19.31 -9.17 3.31
C ASP A 470 -18.45 -8.87 4.56
N PRO A 471 -18.26 -9.82 5.50
CA PRO A 471 -17.36 -9.60 6.64
C PRO A 471 -15.99 -9.08 6.19
N LEU A 472 -15.52 -7.99 6.81
CA LEU A 472 -14.32 -7.28 6.40
C LEU A 472 -13.10 -8.22 6.53
N PRO A 473 -12.39 -8.56 5.45
CA PRO A 473 -11.27 -9.48 5.52
C PRO A 473 -10.07 -8.82 6.18
N LEU A 474 -9.46 -9.55 7.10
CA LEU A 474 -8.24 -9.23 7.82
C LEU A 474 -7.20 -10.31 7.52
N PHE A 475 -6.28 -10.01 6.61
CA PHE A 475 -5.23 -10.93 6.20
C PHE A 475 -4.00 -10.80 7.08
N LEU A 476 -3.53 -11.90 7.69
CA LEU A 476 -2.20 -11.95 8.27
C LEU A 476 -1.17 -12.26 7.18
N ALA A 477 -0.25 -11.33 6.93
CA ALA A 477 0.78 -11.46 5.91
C ALA A 477 2.15 -10.95 6.39
N HIS A 478 3.22 -11.28 5.67
CA HIS A 478 4.57 -10.83 5.99
C HIS A 478 5.07 -9.70 5.06
N SER A 479 6.21 -9.09 5.39
CA SER A 479 6.89 -8.12 4.50
C SER A 479 7.97 -8.74 3.59
N LEU A 480 8.02 -10.07 3.41
CA LEU A 480 9.13 -10.74 2.70
C LEU A 480 8.93 -10.83 1.18
N GLY A 481 7.72 -10.53 0.68
CA GLY A 481 7.33 -10.74 -0.73
C GLY A 481 7.20 -12.22 -1.11
N GLY A 482 7.00 -12.53 -2.39
CA GLY A 482 6.88 -13.91 -2.88
C GLY A 482 5.47 -14.25 -3.38
N GLY A 483 5.21 -15.54 -3.63
CA GLY A 483 3.96 -15.99 -4.26
C GLY A 483 2.71 -15.70 -3.43
N ALA A 484 2.78 -15.90 -2.10
CA ALA A 484 1.66 -15.65 -1.19
C ALA A 484 1.29 -14.15 -1.12
N ASP A 485 2.30 -13.27 -1.05
CA ASP A 485 2.09 -11.82 -1.03
C ASP A 485 1.56 -11.32 -2.38
N GLN A 486 2.02 -11.90 -3.50
CA GLN A 486 1.46 -11.59 -4.83
C GLN A 486 -0.01 -12.01 -4.98
N ALA A 487 -0.38 -13.20 -4.50
CA ALA A 487 -1.77 -13.66 -4.52
C ALA A 487 -2.66 -12.77 -3.66
N LEU A 488 -2.19 -12.41 -2.45
CA LEU A 488 -2.88 -11.47 -1.57
C LEU A 488 -3.06 -10.10 -2.22
N ASN A 489 -2.01 -9.53 -2.83
CA ASN A 489 -2.09 -8.23 -3.48
C ASN A 489 -3.09 -8.25 -4.65
N ALA A 490 -3.13 -9.33 -5.44
CA ALA A 490 -4.12 -9.48 -6.51
C ALA A 490 -5.57 -9.54 -5.99
N GLU A 491 -5.82 -10.22 -4.86
CA GLU A 491 -7.14 -10.24 -4.21
C GLU A 491 -7.53 -8.86 -3.67
N ILE A 492 -6.60 -8.15 -3.03
CA ILE A 492 -6.81 -6.78 -2.54
C ILE A 492 -7.11 -5.84 -3.71
N GLU A 493 -6.30 -5.88 -4.78
CA GLU A 493 -6.49 -5.05 -5.99
C GLU A 493 -7.84 -5.31 -6.67
N SER A 494 -8.25 -6.58 -6.77
CA SER A 494 -9.55 -6.94 -7.32
C SER A 494 -10.69 -6.37 -6.47
N ARG A 495 -10.57 -6.40 -5.15
CA ARG A 495 -11.59 -5.92 -4.21
C ARG A 495 -11.66 -4.39 -4.17
N THR A 496 -10.52 -3.70 -4.17
CA THR A 496 -10.48 -2.23 -4.21
C THR A 496 -10.96 -1.69 -5.56
N ALA A 497 -10.72 -2.38 -6.67
CA ALA A 497 -11.30 -2.05 -7.98
C ALA A 497 -12.84 -2.14 -7.99
N GLN A 498 -13.43 -2.96 -7.12
CA GLN A 498 -14.89 -3.07 -6.93
C GLN A 498 -15.43 -2.10 -5.87
N GLY A 499 -14.64 -1.14 -5.40
CA GLY A 499 -15.07 -0.18 -4.39
C GLY A 499 -15.07 -0.70 -2.95
N GLN A 500 -14.53 -1.91 -2.71
CA GLN A 500 -14.49 -2.54 -1.38
C GLN A 500 -13.12 -2.36 -0.71
N SER A 501 -13.04 -2.54 0.62
CA SER A 501 -11.82 -2.30 1.40
C SER A 501 -11.33 -3.58 2.10
N ALA A 502 -10.03 -3.82 2.17
CA ALA A 502 -9.44 -4.99 2.85
C ALA A 502 -8.42 -4.56 3.92
N LEU A 503 -8.33 -5.33 5.01
CA LEU A 503 -7.33 -5.14 6.06
C LEU A 503 -6.18 -6.13 5.90
N VAL A 504 -4.96 -5.66 6.15
CA VAL A 504 -3.77 -6.51 6.27
C VAL A 504 -3.12 -6.23 7.62
N LEU A 505 -2.97 -7.28 8.42
CA LEU A 505 -2.13 -7.30 9.61
C LEU A 505 -0.77 -7.85 9.22
N ARG A 506 0.18 -6.95 8.96
CA ARG A 506 1.50 -7.30 8.47
C ARG A 506 2.51 -7.49 9.58
N ILE A 507 3.29 -8.57 9.48
CA ILE A 507 4.37 -8.95 10.41
C ILE A 507 5.75 -8.92 9.71
N GLY A 508 6.82 -9.05 10.50
CA GLY A 508 8.20 -8.81 10.02
C GLY A 508 8.57 -7.32 9.98
N GLY A 509 7.71 -6.48 10.57
CA GLY A 509 7.81 -5.04 10.74
C GLY A 509 8.96 -4.55 11.64
N ALA A 510 9.15 -3.21 11.70
CA ALA A 510 9.98 -2.60 12.74
C ALA A 510 9.32 -2.75 14.11
N LEU A 511 8.00 -2.64 14.13
CA LEU A 511 7.11 -3.08 15.20
C LEU A 511 6.49 -4.42 14.81
N ARG A 512 5.94 -5.16 15.78
CA ARG A 512 5.42 -6.51 15.53
C ARG A 512 4.23 -6.50 14.58
N TRP A 513 3.30 -5.57 14.79
CA TRP A 513 2.03 -5.47 14.06
C TRP A 513 2.00 -4.19 13.22
N GLN A 514 1.76 -4.32 11.93
CA GLN A 514 1.43 -3.20 11.04
C GLN A 514 0.02 -3.41 10.50
N VAL A 515 -0.92 -2.55 10.87
CA VAL A 515 -2.30 -2.57 10.38
C VAL A 515 -2.36 -1.69 9.13
N GLU A 516 -2.79 -2.26 8.02
CA GLU A 516 -2.99 -1.58 6.74
C GLU A 516 -4.44 -1.71 6.32
N LEU A 517 -5.11 -0.59 6.09
CA LEU A 517 -6.40 -0.56 5.42
C LEU A 517 -6.17 -0.18 3.96
N HIS A 518 -6.48 -1.10 3.06
CA HIS A 518 -6.48 -0.91 1.62
C HIS A 518 -7.90 -0.62 1.17
N GLY A 519 -8.13 0.51 0.52
CA GLY A 519 -9.42 0.89 -0.03
C GLY A 519 -9.29 1.56 -1.40
N PRO A 520 -10.41 1.96 -2.02
CA PRO A 520 -10.40 2.58 -3.35
C PRO A 520 -9.58 3.87 -3.44
N GLY A 521 -9.49 4.64 -2.33
CA GLY A 521 -8.69 5.88 -2.24
C GLY A 521 -7.20 5.67 -1.91
N GLY A 522 -6.76 4.42 -1.72
CA GLY A 522 -5.38 4.07 -1.39
C GLY A 522 -5.23 3.36 -0.04
N VAL A 523 -4.07 3.51 0.60
CA VAL A 523 -3.71 2.75 1.81
C VAL A 523 -3.44 3.66 3.00
N VAL A 524 -4.13 3.42 4.12
CA VAL A 524 -3.84 4.03 5.42
C VAL A 524 -3.22 2.96 6.31
N SER A 525 -2.11 3.27 6.99
CA SER A 525 -1.42 2.27 7.82
C SER A 525 -0.82 2.82 9.10
N GLY A 526 -0.75 1.98 10.11
CA GLY A 526 -0.09 2.28 11.38
C GLY A 526 0.53 1.02 11.97
N ALA A 527 1.60 1.18 12.76
CA ALA A 527 2.29 0.04 13.36
C ALA A 527 2.35 0.13 14.89
N THR A 528 2.22 -0.98 15.59
CA THR A 528 2.23 -1.07 17.07
C THR A 528 2.96 -2.35 17.51
N PRO A 529 3.69 -2.33 18.65
CA PRO A 529 4.17 -3.57 19.26
C PRO A 529 3.05 -4.33 20.00
N ASP A 530 1.93 -3.68 20.35
CA ASP A 530 0.90 -4.23 21.22
C ASP A 530 -0.34 -4.66 20.44
N LEU A 531 -0.74 -5.92 20.62
CA LEU A 531 -1.95 -6.47 20.01
C LEU A 531 -3.23 -5.86 20.60
N ALA A 532 -3.19 -5.31 21.82
CA ALA A 532 -4.33 -4.60 22.41
C ALA A 532 -4.75 -3.39 21.56
N ASP A 533 -3.80 -2.64 21.00
CA ASP A 533 -4.11 -1.53 20.10
C ASP A 533 -4.77 -2.00 18.81
N VAL A 534 -4.30 -3.11 18.24
CA VAL A 534 -4.93 -3.73 17.06
C VAL A 534 -6.37 -4.12 17.36
N ARG A 535 -6.62 -4.78 18.51
CA ARG A 535 -7.98 -5.16 18.94
C ARG A 535 -8.90 -3.95 19.12
N ARG A 536 -8.39 -2.84 19.67
CA ARG A 536 -9.15 -1.59 19.81
C ARG A 536 -9.51 -0.98 18.46
N LEU A 537 -8.58 -0.99 17.50
CA LEU A 537 -8.84 -0.51 16.13
C LEU A 537 -9.90 -1.35 15.40
N LEU A 538 -9.93 -2.67 15.66
CA LEU A 538 -10.86 -3.60 15.03
C LEU A 538 -12.22 -3.68 15.75
N ALA A 539 -12.30 -3.25 17.01
CA ALA A 539 -13.52 -3.34 17.82
C ALA A 539 -14.79 -2.79 17.14
N PRO A 540 -14.74 -1.66 16.40
CA PRO A 540 -15.92 -1.11 15.73
C PRO A 540 -16.42 -1.87 14.50
N VAL A 541 -15.65 -2.83 13.97
CA VAL A 541 -16.01 -3.52 12.73
C VAL A 541 -17.16 -4.50 13.00
N PRO A 542 -18.28 -4.46 12.26
CA PRO A 542 -19.43 -5.35 12.54
C PRO A 542 -19.10 -6.85 12.48
N ALA A 543 -18.35 -7.26 11.46
CA ALA A 543 -17.94 -8.66 11.27
C ALA A 543 -16.59 -8.70 10.55
N LEU A 544 -15.68 -9.56 11.03
CA LEU A 544 -14.36 -9.78 10.44
C LEU A 544 -14.28 -11.16 9.79
N ARG A 545 -13.57 -11.25 8.68
CA ARG A 545 -13.06 -12.52 8.14
C ARG A 545 -11.55 -12.57 8.36
N ILE A 546 -11.11 -13.24 9.41
CA ILE A 546 -9.73 -13.33 9.83
C ILE A 546 -9.05 -14.45 9.05
N VAL A 547 -8.08 -14.10 8.21
CA VAL A 547 -7.43 -15.00 7.27
C VAL A 547 -5.95 -15.15 7.62
N TYR A 548 -5.53 -16.31 8.09
CA TYR A 548 -4.10 -16.63 8.11
C TYR A 548 -3.63 -16.89 6.68
N SER A 549 -2.66 -16.09 6.20
CA SER A 549 -2.01 -16.32 4.90
C SER A 549 -0.56 -16.76 5.04
N CYS A 550 0.24 -16.04 5.84
CA CYS A 550 1.64 -16.38 6.08
C CYS A 550 2.17 -15.76 7.38
N GLY A 551 2.75 -16.60 8.24
CA GLY A 551 3.36 -16.23 9.52
C GLY A 551 4.88 -16.03 9.50
N VAL A 552 5.53 -16.32 8.36
CA VAL A 552 7.00 -16.35 8.28
C VAL A 552 7.59 -14.96 8.52
N GLY A 553 8.52 -14.89 9.47
CA GLY A 553 9.22 -13.65 9.84
C GLY A 553 8.64 -12.90 11.04
N ASP A 554 7.64 -13.47 11.74
CA ASP A 554 7.26 -12.97 13.07
C ASP A 554 8.44 -13.10 14.06
N ARG A 555 8.46 -12.21 15.06
CA ARG A 555 9.52 -12.22 16.09
C ARG A 555 9.30 -13.27 17.17
N ASP A 556 8.04 -13.63 17.46
CA ASP A 556 7.69 -14.69 18.40
C ASP A 556 6.56 -15.54 17.81
N PRO A 557 6.87 -16.34 16.78
CA PRO A 557 5.84 -17.02 16.00
C PRO A 557 5.10 -18.11 16.80
N VAL A 558 5.61 -18.52 17.96
CA VAL A 558 4.92 -19.46 18.87
C VAL A 558 3.67 -18.81 19.48
N SER A 559 3.69 -17.49 19.74
CA SER A 559 2.50 -16.78 20.25
C SER A 559 1.55 -16.28 19.15
N LEU A 560 1.94 -16.40 17.88
CA LEU A 560 1.15 -15.95 16.73
C LEU A 560 -0.22 -16.62 16.60
N PRO A 561 -0.37 -17.96 16.69
CA PRO A 561 -1.69 -18.59 16.61
C PRO A 561 -2.63 -18.13 17.73
N GLY A 562 -2.13 -17.99 18.96
CA GLY A 562 -2.90 -17.43 20.08
C GLY A 562 -3.31 -15.98 19.84
N ALA A 563 -2.43 -15.17 19.25
CA ALA A 563 -2.74 -13.80 18.85
C ALA A 563 -3.88 -13.74 17.82
N LEU A 564 -3.82 -14.55 16.77
CA LEU A 564 -4.87 -14.63 15.75
C LEU A 564 -6.22 -15.08 16.33
N LEU A 565 -6.20 -16.12 17.16
CA LEU A 565 -7.40 -16.62 17.82
C LEU A 565 -8.03 -15.53 18.70
N SER A 566 -7.22 -14.73 19.39
CA SER A 566 -7.69 -13.62 20.24
C SER A 566 -8.29 -12.43 19.48
N LEU A 567 -8.11 -12.36 18.15
CA LEU A 567 -8.76 -11.35 17.32
C LEU A 567 -10.23 -11.68 17.05
N ARG A 568 -10.63 -12.96 17.14
CA ARG A 568 -12.02 -13.38 17.01
C ARG A 568 -12.80 -12.92 18.24
N ARG A 569 -13.84 -12.12 18.04
CA ARG A 569 -14.60 -11.54 19.16
C ARG A 569 -15.76 -12.46 19.57
N PRO A 570 -15.94 -12.76 20.87
CA PRO A 570 -17.06 -13.54 21.35
C PRO A 570 -18.40 -12.90 20.96
N GLY A 571 -19.33 -13.68 20.41
CA GLY A 571 -20.67 -13.22 20.01
C GLY A 571 -20.73 -12.40 18.71
N ALA A 572 -19.58 -12.02 18.12
CA ALA A 572 -19.55 -11.41 16.80
C ALA A 572 -19.68 -12.47 15.69
N ALA A 573 -20.17 -12.07 14.52
CA ALA A 573 -20.21 -12.90 13.32
C ALA A 573 -18.82 -13.05 12.65
N ASP A 574 -17.76 -13.11 13.46
CA ASP A 574 -16.39 -13.22 12.98
C ASP A 574 -16.10 -14.64 12.47
N TRP A 575 -15.47 -14.71 11.30
CA TRP A 575 -15.06 -15.93 10.61
C TRP A 575 -13.54 -16.10 10.68
N LEU A 576 -13.06 -17.30 10.97
CA LEU A 576 -11.65 -17.68 10.99
C LEU A 576 -11.35 -18.67 9.86
N GLU A 577 -10.34 -18.38 9.07
CA GLU A 577 -9.83 -19.30 8.05
C GLU A 577 -8.30 -19.32 8.02
N ALA A 578 -7.74 -20.44 7.55
CA ALA A 578 -6.32 -20.58 7.30
C ALA A 578 -6.08 -20.99 5.84
N ARG A 579 -5.13 -20.31 5.17
CA ARG A 579 -4.70 -20.64 3.82
C ARG A 579 -3.27 -21.16 3.87
N VAL A 580 -3.08 -22.42 3.50
CA VAL A 580 -1.80 -23.12 3.59
C VAL A 580 -0.89 -22.72 2.42
N HIS A 581 -0.44 -21.47 2.42
CA HIS A 581 0.54 -20.98 1.43
C HIS A 581 1.98 -21.38 1.78
N ASP A 582 2.23 -21.81 3.01
CA ASP A 582 3.48 -22.36 3.50
C ASP A 582 3.20 -23.42 4.57
N TYR A 583 4.24 -24.18 4.96
CA TYR A 583 4.14 -25.15 6.05
C TYR A 583 4.58 -24.59 7.40
N PHE A 584 4.56 -23.26 7.59
CA PHE A 584 5.00 -22.66 8.85
C PHE A 584 4.12 -23.13 10.01
N MET A 585 2.81 -23.24 9.80
CA MET A 585 1.90 -23.83 10.77
C MET A 585 2.23 -25.29 11.13
N VAL A 586 2.90 -26.05 10.24
CA VAL A 586 3.31 -27.44 10.49
C VAL A 586 4.65 -27.49 11.21
N SER A 587 5.61 -26.66 10.81
CA SER A 587 6.98 -26.68 11.31
C SER A 587 7.68 -25.31 11.17
N PRO A 588 8.57 -24.92 12.11
CA PRO A 588 9.42 -23.74 11.96
C PRO A 588 10.29 -23.75 10.70
N SER A 589 10.75 -24.94 10.29
CA SER A 589 11.23 -25.18 8.92
C SER A 589 10.00 -25.23 8.01
N TYR A 590 9.52 -24.06 7.59
CA TYR A 590 8.34 -23.90 6.73
C TYR A 590 8.50 -24.53 5.34
N CYS A 591 9.72 -24.98 5.01
CA CYS A 591 10.00 -25.76 3.82
C CYS A 591 10.06 -27.28 4.06
N LEU A 592 9.84 -27.74 5.29
CA LEU A 592 9.92 -29.14 5.70
C LEU A 592 11.29 -29.80 5.44
N LEU A 593 12.35 -28.99 5.26
CA LEU A 593 13.71 -29.49 5.11
C LEU A 593 14.34 -29.72 6.48
N ASN A 594 15.06 -30.83 6.60
CA ASN A 594 15.91 -31.17 7.74
C ASN A 594 17.19 -30.33 7.76
N ALA A 595 18.01 -30.48 8.81
CA ALA A 595 19.26 -29.73 8.97
C ALA A 595 20.31 -30.04 7.88
N ASP A 596 20.24 -31.22 7.26
CA ASP A 596 21.02 -31.61 6.09
C ASP A 596 20.53 -30.96 4.78
N GLY A 597 19.40 -30.25 4.82
CA GLY A 597 18.76 -29.63 3.66
C GLY A 597 17.89 -30.57 2.83
N ALA A 598 17.65 -31.80 3.28
CA ALA A 598 16.84 -32.79 2.59
C ALA A 598 15.40 -32.81 3.11
N TYR A 599 14.46 -33.11 2.21
CA TYR A 599 13.06 -33.38 2.55
C TYR A 599 12.87 -34.90 2.70
N ARG A 600 12.41 -35.37 3.86
CA ARG A 600 12.26 -36.81 4.17
C ARG A 600 10.81 -37.26 4.42
N GLY A 601 9.84 -36.50 3.90
CA GLY A 601 8.41 -36.79 4.06
C GLY A 601 7.70 -35.91 5.10
N PRO A 602 6.43 -36.21 5.42
CA PRO A 602 5.68 -35.51 6.45
C PRO A 602 6.37 -35.55 7.81
N VAL A 603 6.46 -34.38 8.45
CA VAL A 603 7.07 -34.25 9.77
C VAL A 603 6.04 -34.53 10.86
N THR A 604 6.41 -35.38 11.82
CA THR A 604 5.56 -35.73 12.97
C THR A 604 6.15 -35.14 14.25
N ARG A 605 5.30 -34.93 15.27
CA ARG A 605 5.65 -34.31 16.56
C ARG A 605 6.90 -34.87 17.25
N ASP A 606 7.22 -36.14 16.98
CA ASP A 606 8.34 -36.86 17.60
C ASP A 606 9.69 -36.63 16.90
N THR A 607 9.73 -35.90 15.77
CA THR A 607 11.00 -35.61 15.08
C THR A 607 11.99 -34.90 15.99
N THR A 608 13.24 -35.36 15.96
CA THR A 608 14.32 -34.80 16.78
C THR A 608 15.25 -33.87 16.01
N ASP A 609 15.09 -33.76 14.68
CA ASP A 609 15.96 -32.97 13.82
C ASP A 609 15.96 -31.48 14.24
N PRO A 610 17.14 -30.84 14.37
CA PRO A 610 17.23 -29.47 14.87
C PRO A 610 16.62 -28.42 13.93
N ALA A 611 16.40 -28.71 12.64
CA ALA A 611 15.74 -27.77 11.72
C ALA A 611 14.27 -27.51 12.06
N HIS A 612 13.62 -28.43 12.77
CA HIS A 612 12.22 -28.29 13.21
C HIS A 612 12.09 -27.67 14.59
N ARG A 613 13.16 -27.10 15.13
CA ARG A 613 13.17 -26.41 16.42
C ARG A 613 13.26 -24.92 16.22
N LEU A 614 12.72 -24.17 17.17
CA LEU A 614 12.81 -22.72 17.18
C LEU A 614 13.31 -22.23 18.53
N ARG A 615 14.15 -21.19 18.51
CA ARG A 615 14.51 -20.45 19.72
C ARG A 615 13.71 -19.15 19.80
N ARG A 616 12.97 -18.97 20.89
CA ARG A 616 12.16 -17.78 21.16
C ARG A 616 13.04 -16.58 21.53
N PRO A 617 12.51 -15.34 21.48
CA PRO A 617 13.25 -14.14 21.87
C PRO A 617 13.78 -14.15 23.31
N ASP A 618 13.10 -14.86 24.22
CA ASP A 618 13.52 -15.04 25.62
C ASP A 618 14.65 -16.08 25.78
N GLY A 619 15.07 -16.72 24.68
CA GLY A 619 16.12 -17.73 24.65
C GLY A 619 15.64 -19.16 24.89
N SER A 620 14.35 -19.39 25.19
CA SER A 620 13.78 -20.73 25.34
C SER A 620 13.73 -21.46 24.00
N GLU A 621 13.96 -22.78 24.04
CA GLU A 621 13.87 -23.65 22.87
C GLU A 621 12.48 -24.30 22.81
N VAL A 622 11.90 -24.34 21.62
CA VAL A 622 10.61 -24.94 21.32
C VAL A 622 10.83 -26.10 20.36
N ARG A 623 10.43 -27.30 20.80
CA ARG A 623 10.45 -28.53 20.00
C ARG A 623 9.25 -28.58 19.05
N LEU A 624 9.29 -29.45 18.04
CA LEU A 624 8.21 -29.53 17.05
C LEU A 624 6.84 -29.87 17.68
N GLY A 625 6.77 -30.81 18.62
CA GLY A 625 5.52 -31.09 19.33
C GLY A 625 4.90 -29.84 19.97
N GLN A 626 5.70 -29.07 20.71
CA GLN A 626 5.25 -27.82 21.34
C GLN A 626 4.85 -26.75 20.32
N TRP A 627 5.50 -26.72 19.16
CA TRP A 627 5.11 -25.85 18.04
C TRP A 627 3.73 -26.24 17.53
N GLN A 628 3.50 -27.53 17.29
CA GLN A 628 2.24 -28.05 16.80
C GLN A 628 1.11 -27.84 17.82
N ASP A 629 1.37 -28.09 19.10
CA ASP A 629 0.42 -27.83 20.20
C ASP A 629 0.00 -26.35 20.27
N ALA A 630 0.87 -25.41 19.89
CA ALA A 630 0.53 -23.99 19.86
C ALA A 630 -0.39 -23.61 18.68
N TRP A 631 -0.28 -24.29 17.54
CA TRP A 631 -1.07 -24.04 16.33
C TRP A 631 -2.41 -24.77 16.32
N GLU A 632 -2.48 -25.94 16.92
CA GLU A 632 -3.67 -26.80 16.92
C GLU A 632 -4.97 -26.09 17.37
N PRO A 633 -4.99 -25.27 18.44
CA PRO A 633 -6.21 -24.56 18.84
C PRO A 633 -6.71 -23.55 17.80
N PHE A 634 -5.81 -22.84 17.13
CA PHE A 634 -6.18 -21.91 16.07
C PHE A 634 -6.79 -22.66 14.88
N LEU A 635 -6.16 -23.76 14.47
CA LEU A 635 -6.61 -24.56 13.33
C LEU A 635 -7.95 -25.26 13.58
N SER A 636 -8.13 -25.80 14.78
CA SER A 636 -9.41 -26.41 15.18
C SER A 636 -10.54 -25.39 15.26
N ALA A 637 -10.22 -24.11 15.49
CA ALA A 637 -11.19 -23.03 15.52
C ALA A 637 -11.52 -22.46 14.12
N CYS A 638 -10.73 -22.78 13.09
CA CYS A 638 -10.98 -22.35 11.71
C CYS A 638 -12.25 -23.02 11.16
N GLN A 639 -13.09 -22.23 10.51
CA GLN A 639 -14.25 -22.77 9.78
C GLN A 639 -13.82 -23.39 8.44
N GLU A 640 -12.76 -22.87 7.81
CA GLU A 640 -12.17 -23.43 6.59
C GLU A 640 -10.63 -23.38 6.67
N ILE A 641 -9.98 -24.48 6.25
CA ILE A 641 -8.53 -24.56 6.03
C ILE A 641 -8.30 -24.86 4.56
N THR A 642 -7.95 -23.84 3.78
CA THR A 642 -7.73 -23.97 2.34
C THR A 642 -6.33 -24.52 2.05
N VAL A 643 -6.25 -25.62 1.30
CA VAL A 643 -5.01 -26.19 0.77
C VAL A 643 -5.01 -26.15 -0.76
N PHE A 644 -3.82 -25.99 -1.35
CA PHE A 644 -3.66 -25.79 -2.81
C PHE A 644 -3.10 -27.02 -3.53
N SER A 645 -2.74 -28.07 -2.80
CA SER A 645 -2.25 -29.36 -3.31
C SER A 645 -2.66 -30.51 -2.40
N ASP A 646 -2.73 -31.74 -2.92
CA ASP A 646 -2.99 -32.92 -2.11
C ASP A 646 -1.83 -33.21 -1.14
N SER A 647 -0.59 -32.95 -1.57
CA SER A 647 0.59 -32.98 -0.71
C SER A 647 0.42 -32.06 0.50
N SER A 648 -0.11 -30.84 0.32
CA SER A 648 -0.38 -29.94 1.45
C SER A 648 -1.40 -30.54 2.42
N ARG A 649 -2.46 -31.16 1.91
CA ARG A 649 -3.45 -31.87 2.73
C ARG A 649 -2.81 -32.99 3.55
N GLN A 650 -1.98 -33.82 2.93
CA GLN A 650 -1.28 -34.93 3.60
C GLN A 650 -0.39 -34.43 4.74
N HIS A 651 0.36 -33.35 4.53
CA HIS A 651 1.20 -32.74 5.57
C HIS A 651 0.39 -32.18 6.75
N MET A 652 -0.72 -31.51 6.45
CA MET A 652 -1.61 -30.95 7.47
C MET A 652 -2.24 -32.06 8.30
N VAL A 653 -2.81 -33.10 7.67
CA VAL A 653 -3.45 -34.23 8.36
C VAL A 653 -2.44 -35.05 9.17
N ALA A 654 -1.22 -35.24 8.66
CA ALA A 654 -0.17 -35.95 9.38
C ALA A 654 0.26 -35.22 10.67
N SER A 655 0.20 -33.89 10.67
CA SER A 655 0.55 -33.06 11.84
C SER A 655 -0.62 -32.86 12.79
N TYR A 656 -1.82 -32.73 12.21
CA TYR A 656 -3.07 -32.38 12.89
C TYR A 656 -4.21 -33.29 12.40
N PRO A 657 -4.35 -34.51 12.94
CA PRO A 657 -5.40 -35.42 12.49
C PRO A 657 -6.82 -34.84 12.70
N GLY A 658 -7.02 -34.06 13.77
CA GLY A 658 -8.33 -33.52 14.16
C GLY A 658 -8.90 -32.42 13.26
N ILE A 659 -8.13 -31.87 12.32
CA ILE A 659 -8.60 -30.79 11.44
C ILE A 659 -9.04 -31.30 10.06
N ALA A 660 -9.01 -32.61 9.81
CA ALA A 660 -9.22 -33.19 8.49
C ALA A 660 -10.55 -32.75 7.84
N ASP A 661 -11.62 -32.65 8.61
CA ASP A 661 -12.95 -32.24 8.14
C ASP A 661 -13.05 -30.74 7.83
N HIS A 662 -12.09 -29.94 8.29
CA HIS A 662 -12.01 -28.50 8.01
C HIS A 662 -11.22 -28.19 6.74
N ILE A 663 -10.50 -29.16 6.17
CA ILE A 663 -9.61 -28.94 5.02
C ILE A 663 -10.40 -28.93 3.71
N VAL A 664 -10.28 -27.84 2.96
CA VAL A 664 -10.89 -27.66 1.64
C VAL A 664 -9.78 -27.52 0.59
N TYR A 665 -9.81 -28.38 -0.42
CA TYR A 665 -8.86 -28.33 -1.54
C TYR A 665 -9.35 -27.32 -2.61
N ARG A 666 -8.58 -26.24 -2.81
CA ARG A 666 -8.84 -25.21 -3.83
C ARG A 666 -7.56 -24.91 -4.60
N PRO A 667 -7.26 -25.58 -5.72
CA PRO A 667 -6.04 -25.33 -6.47
C PRO A 667 -6.03 -23.90 -7.05
N HIS A 668 -4.88 -23.23 -7.03
CA HIS A 668 -4.72 -21.96 -7.73
C HIS A 668 -4.78 -22.17 -9.24
N THR A 669 -5.64 -21.42 -9.93
CA THR A 669 -5.66 -21.36 -11.40
C THR A 669 -4.69 -20.29 -11.89
N SER A 670 -3.85 -20.62 -12.87
CA SER A 670 -2.98 -19.62 -13.51
C SER A 670 -3.80 -18.57 -14.24
N VAL A 671 -3.55 -17.29 -13.95
CA VAL A 671 -4.32 -16.13 -14.49
C VAL A 671 -3.66 -15.57 -15.76
N ALA A 672 -2.37 -15.82 -15.98
CA ALA A 672 -1.63 -15.24 -17.10
C ALA A 672 -1.78 -16.07 -18.39
N ARG A 673 -2.23 -15.42 -19.47
CA ARG A 673 -2.17 -16.00 -20.82
C ARG A 673 -0.74 -15.95 -21.32
N ILE A 674 -0.06 -17.09 -21.29
CA ILE A 674 1.31 -17.23 -21.81
C ILE A 674 1.21 -17.80 -23.24
N GLY A 675 1.92 -17.18 -24.18
CA GLY A 675 1.97 -17.65 -25.56
C GLY A 675 2.64 -19.02 -25.67
N ARG A 676 2.13 -19.88 -26.57
CA ARG A 676 2.81 -21.14 -26.91
C ARG A 676 4.14 -20.84 -27.59
N VAL A 677 5.13 -21.67 -27.31
CA VAL A 677 6.48 -21.59 -27.86
C VAL A 677 6.68 -22.81 -28.75
N GLU A 678 7.04 -22.60 -30.01
CA GLU A 678 7.42 -23.71 -30.89
C GLU A 678 8.78 -24.28 -30.45
N PRO A 679 8.92 -25.61 -30.37
CA PRO A 679 10.20 -26.23 -30.06
C PRO A 679 11.26 -25.81 -31.09
N PRO A 680 12.53 -25.60 -30.68
CA PRO A 680 13.61 -25.33 -31.63
C PRO A 680 13.73 -26.48 -32.66
N GLY A 681 13.76 -26.16 -33.95
CA GLY A 681 14.03 -27.14 -34.99
C GLY A 681 15.47 -27.63 -34.94
N HIS A 682 15.64 -28.93 -34.70
CA HIS A 682 16.88 -29.75 -34.75
C HIS A 682 17.78 -29.77 -33.50
N GLY A 683 18.11 -31.01 -33.07
CA GLY A 683 18.95 -31.35 -31.89
C GLY A 683 18.14 -32.10 -30.82
N GLY A 684 18.69 -33.19 -30.27
CA GLY A 684 18.07 -33.87 -29.12
C GLY A 684 18.10 -32.99 -27.87
N LEU A 685 17.30 -33.31 -26.84
CA LEU A 685 17.31 -32.56 -25.56
C LEU A 685 18.70 -32.44 -24.93
N ALA A 686 19.61 -33.38 -25.21
CA ALA A 686 21.00 -33.37 -24.77
C ALA A 686 21.84 -32.23 -25.36
N ASP A 687 21.50 -31.72 -26.55
CA ASP A 687 22.20 -30.62 -27.24
C ASP A 687 21.41 -29.28 -27.16
N GLY A 688 20.24 -29.31 -26.53
CA GLY A 688 19.31 -28.19 -26.42
C GLY A 688 19.65 -27.16 -25.34
N THR A 689 18.66 -26.33 -25.00
CA THR A 689 18.74 -25.37 -23.89
C THR A 689 17.68 -25.70 -22.85
N VAL A 690 18.11 -26.03 -21.64
CA VAL A 690 17.22 -26.21 -20.49
C VAL A 690 17.19 -24.90 -19.70
N ALA A 691 15.98 -24.39 -19.48
CA ALA A 691 15.80 -23.15 -18.74
C ALA A 691 15.01 -23.35 -17.44
N VAL A 692 15.31 -22.50 -16.45
CA VAL A 692 14.57 -22.39 -15.19
C VAL A 692 14.00 -20.98 -15.11
N LEU A 693 12.73 -20.84 -14.71
CA LEU A 693 12.10 -19.56 -14.42
C LEU A 693 12.11 -19.28 -12.91
N GLY A 694 12.17 -18.01 -12.55
CA GLY A 694 11.92 -17.55 -11.18
C GLY A 694 13.16 -17.31 -10.33
N ASN A 695 12.93 -16.97 -9.06
CA ASN A 695 14.00 -16.68 -8.11
C ASN A 695 14.39 -17.94 -7.34
N LEU A 696 15.64 -18.41 -7.52
CA LEU A 696 16.15 -19.63 -6.88
C LEU A 696 16.93 -19.33 -5.60
N ASN A 697 16.61 -20.08 -4.55
CA ASN A 697 17.36 -20.22 -3.30
C ASN A 697 17.68 -21.71 -3.08
N LEU A 698 18.18 -22.08 -1.90
CA LEU A 698 18.54 -23.47 -1.58
C LEU A 698 17.38 -24.44 -1.83
N GLN A 699 16.25 -24.24 -1.15
CA GLN A 699 15.05 -25.07 -1.25
C GLN A 699 14.44 -25.11 -2.66
N LYS A 700 14.54 -24.01 -3.44
CA LYS A 700 14.11 -23.99 -4.84
C LYS A 700 15.13 -24.60 -5.81
N GLY A 701 16.18 -25.27 -5.33
CA GLY A 701 17.09 -26.02 -6.19
C GLY A 701 18.22 -25.23 -6.83
N ALA A 702 18.64 -24.09 -6.24
CA ALA A 702 19.80 -23.36 -6.75
C ALA A 702 21.06 -24.24 -6.82
N GLY A 703 21.27 -25.10 -5.81
CA GLY A 703 22.37 -26.06 -5.78
C GLY A 703 22.28 -27.10 -6.90
N VAL A 704 21.07 -27.65 -7.13
CA VAL A 704 20.79 -28.62 -8.20
C VAL A 704 21.11 -28.02 -9.57
N LEU A 705 20.63 -26.81 -9.84
CA LEU A 705 20.90 -26.13 -11.12
C LEU A 705 22.39 -25.84 -11.33
N CYS A 706 23.12 -25.42 -10.28
CA CYS A 706 24.56 -25.20 -10.38
C CYS A 706 25.31 -26.50 -10.68
N ALA A 707 25.02 -27.58 -9.94
CA ALA A 707 25.63 -28.89 -10.16
C ALA A 707 25.33 -29.42 -11.58
N MET A 708 24.09 -29.30 -12.05
CA MET A 708 23.73 -29.67 -13.43
C MET A 708 24.54 -28.87 -14.46
N ALA A 709 24.70 -27.56 -14.27
CA ALA A 709 25.45 -26.71 -15.19
C ALA A 709 26.96 -27.02 -15.21
N GLU A 710 27.52 -27.50 -14.09
CA GLU A 710 28.91 -27.97 -14.01
C GLU A 710 29.08 -29.35 -14.66
N MET A 711 28.18 -30.29 -14.38
CA MET A 711 28.20 -31.63 -14.97
C MET A 711 28.03 -31.59 -16.49
N ALA A 712 27.08 -30.79 -16.99
CA ALA A 712 26.86 -30.62 -18.43
C ALA A 712 28.08 -29.97 -19.11
N ALA A 713 28.77 -29.04 -18.45
CA ALA A 713 30.00 -28.45 -18.97
C ALA A 713 31.18 -29.43 -19.02
N GLN A 714 31.23 -30.41 -18.10
CA GLN A 714 32.31 -31.40 -18.03
C GLN A 714 32.09 -32.61 -18.94
N ARG A 715 30.85 -33.11 -19.01
CA ARG A 715 30.51 -34.40 -19.65
C ARG A 715 29.80 -34.26 -21.00
N GLY A 716 29.52 -33.02 -21.43
CA GLY A 716 28.58 -32.73 -22.51
C GLY A 716 27.14 -32.80 -22.02
N GLY A 717 26.30 -31.90 -22.52
CA GLY A 717 24.89 -31.79 -22.10
C GLY A 717 24.28 -30.44 -22.45
N PRO A 718 23.02 -30.20 -22.04
CA PRO A 718 22.28 -29.03 -22.49
C PRO A 718 22.82 -27.73 -21.90
N ARG A 719 22.63 -26.64 -22.64
CA ARG A 719 22.93 -25.29 -22.16
C ARG A 719 21.93 -24.91 -21.06
N MET A 720 22.43 -24.36 -19.95
CA MET A 720 21.59 -23.99 -18.81
C MET A 720 21.33 -22.49 -18.76
N VAL A 721 20.06 -22.11 -18.61
CA VAL A 721 19.64 -20.70 -18.50
C VAL A 721 18.74 -20.51 -17.28
N LEU A 722 19.05 -19.54 -16.43
CA LEU A 722 18.15 -19.06 -15.39
C LEU A 722 17.51 -17.73 -15.83
N ILE A 723 16.21 -17.78 -16.08
CA ILE A 723 15.36 -16.60 -16.32
C ILE A 723 14.76 -16.18 -14.98
N GLY A 724 15.53 -15.40 -14.24
CA GLY A 724 15.21 -14.95 -12.90
C GLY A 724 16.47 -14.61 -12.13
N ASN A 725 16.42 -14.63 -10.80
CA ASN A 725 17.57 -14.33 -9.95
C ASN A 725 17.99 -15.55 -9.12
N MET A 726 19.26 -15.63 -8.78
CA MET A 726 19.80 -16.63 -7.86
C MET A 726 20.18 -15.99 -6.53
N ASP A 727 20.01 -16.72 -5.42
CA ASP A 727 20.46 -16.29 -4.11
C ASP A 727 21.99 -16.08 -4.09
N VAL A 728 22.43 -15.00 -3.46
CA VAL A 728 23.84 -14.58 -3.33
C VAL A 728 24.69 -15.56 -2.51
N ALA A 729 24.05 -16.50 -1.82
CA ALA A 729 24.70 -17.61 -1.15
C ALA A 729 25.38 -18.58 -2.15
N PHE A 730 24.88 -18.67 -3.38
CA PHE A 730 25.41 -19.59 -4.39
C PHE A 730 26.38 -18.89 -5.35
N SER A 731 27.48 -19.57 -5.64
CA SER A 731 28.42 -19.17 -6.68
C SER A 731 27.94 -19.72 -8.01
N ARG A 732 27.46 -18.84 -8.89
CA ARG A 732 27.01 -19.22 -10.23
C ARG A 732 28.20 -19.75 -11.07
N PRO A 733 28.13 -20.96 -11.63
CA PRO A 733 29.16 -21.45 -12.55
C PRO A 733 29.15 -20.64 -13.85
N PRO A 734 30.30 -20.45 -14.53
CA PRO A 734 30.37 -19.69 -15.78
C PRO A 734 29.44 -20.22 -16.88
N SER A 735 29.19 -21.54 -16.89
CA SER A 735 28.32 -22.25 -17.83
C SER A 735 26.83 -21.94 -17.67
N LEU A 736 26.38 -21.46 -16.51
CA LEU A 736 24.98 -21.12 -16.26
C LEU A 736 24.67 -19.67 -16.66
N ARG A 737 23.88 -19.45 -17.72
CA ARG A 737 23.52 -18.09 -18.16
C ARG A 737 22.41 -17.51 -17.28
N LEU A 738 22.58 -16.29 -16.79
CA LEU A 738 21.59 -15.58 -15.96
C LEU A 738 20.95 -14.43 -16.75
N HIS A 739 19.62 -14.39 -16.82
CA HIS A 739 18.88 -13.28 -17.42
C HIS A 739 18.66 -12.13 -16.43
N GLY A 740 18.20 -12.44 -15.21
CA GLY A 740 17.66 -11.46 -14.26
C GLY A 740 16.13 -11.49 -14.18
N SER A 741 15.54 -10.50 -13.52
CA SER A 741 14.09 -10.36 -13.39
C SER A 741 13.39 -10.27 -14.74
N TYR A 742 12.16 -10.78 -14.82
CA TYR A 742 11.35 -10.85 -16.03
C TYR A 742 9.89 -10.48 -15.72
N ASP A 743 9.13 -10.08 -16.74
CA ASP A 743 7.68 -9.95 -16.70
C ASP A 743 7.01 -11.23 -17.20
N ARG A 744 5.85 -11.60 -16.64
CA ARG A 744 5.15 -12.83 -17.02
C ARG A 744 4.74 -12.84 -18.49
N HIS A 745 4.48 -11.67 -19.07
CA HIS A 745 4.10 -11.53 -20.48
C HIS A 745 5.28 -11.81 -21.43
N ASP A 746 6.52 -11.67 -20.94
CA ASP A 746 7.74 -11.85 -21.76
C ASP A 746 8.21 -13.32 -21.80
N ILE A 747 7.61 -14.23 -21.02
CA ILE A 747 8.08 -15.61 -20.86
C ILE A 747 8.24 -16.32 -22.21
N ALA A 748 7.25 -16.23 -23.10
CA ALA A 748 7.28 -16.89 -24.41
C ALA A 748 8.40 -16.31 -25.31
N GLN A 749 8.55 -14.99 -25.33
CA GLN A 749 9.60 -14.32 -26.10
C GLN A 749 11.00 -14.65 -25.56
N LEU A 750 11.16 -14.71 -24.24
CA LEU A 750 12.41 -15.09 -23.61
C LEU A 750 12.76 -16.55 -23.92
N ALA A 751 11.78 -17.44 -23.90
CA ALA A 751 11.98 -18.84 -24.29
C ALA A 751 12.50 -18.96 -25.73
N GLN A 752 11.88 -18.25 -26.68
CA GLN A 752 12.34 -18.19 -28.06
C GLN A 752 13.75 -17.60 -28.19
N ARG A 753 14.02 -16.48 -27.50
CA ARG A 753 15.31 -15.79 -27.52
C ARG A 753 16.46 -16.68 -27.06
N TYR A 754 16.23 -17.51 -26.04
CA TYR A 754 17.23 -18.43 -25.51
C TYR A 754 17.22 -19.79 -26.23
N GLY A 755 16.31 -20.02 -27.17
CA GLY A 755 16.13 -21.30 -27.84
C GLY A 755 15.84 -22.42 -26.85
N VAL A 756 14.95 -22.17 -25.88
CA VAL A 756 14.61 -23.12 -24.82
C VAL A 756 13.95 -24.36 -25.43
N SER A 757 14.54 -25.52 -25.19
CA SER A 757 14.03 -26.82 -25.63
C SER A 757 13.24 -27.53 -24.52
N ALA A 758 13.53 -27.23 -23.26
CA ALA A 758 12.77 -27.72 -22.11
C ALA A 758 12.89 -26.79 -20.90
N TRP A 759 11.90 -26.87 -20.02
CA TRP A 759 11.91 -26.22 -18.73
C TRP A 759 12.31 -27.18 -17.62
N LEU A 760 12.87 -26.63 -16.55
CA LEU A 760 13.22 -27.36 -15.34
C LEU A 760 12.64 -26.67 -14.11
N VAL A 761 12.01 -27.47 -13.25
CA VAL A 761 11.58 -27.13 -11.89
C VAL A 761 12.51 -27.86 -10.91
N PRO A 762 13.62 -27.24 -10.45
CA PRO A 762 14.63 -27.93 -9.65
C PRO A 762 14.30 -27.97 -8.16
N SER A 763 13.08 -27.62 -7.76
CA SER A 763 12.66 -27.47 -6.37
C SER A 763 12.77 -28.80 -5.61
N ILE A 764 13.48 -28.80 -4.47
CA ILE A 764 13.79 -29.99 -3.64
C ILE A 764 12.94 -30.06 -2.36
N TRP A 765 11.93 -29.22 -2.26
CA TRP A 765 10.99 -29.18 -1.15
C TRP A 765 9.56 -29.28 -1.71
N PRO A 766 8.61 -29.84 -0.97
CA PRO A 766 7.23 -29.86 -1.43
C PRO A 766 6.72 -28.42 -1.48
N GLU A 767 6.42 -27.84 -2.65
CA GLU A 767 5.76 -26.54 -2.70
C GLU A 767 4.28 -26.71 -2.36
N THR A 768 3.70 -25.73 -1.67
CA THR A 768 2.25 -25.67 -1.40
C THR A 768 1.45 -25.36 -2.67
N PHE A 769 2.02 -24.51 -3.53
CA PHE A 769 1.59 -24.21 -4.89
C PHE A 769 2.78 -23.71 -5.70
N SER A 770 2.75 -23.86 -7.03
CA SER A 770 3.83 -23.36 -7.89
C SER A 770 3.30 -22.64 -9.13
N PHE A 771 3.20 -21.30 -9.05
CA PHE A 771 2.84 -20.48 -10.22
C PHE A 771 3.83 -20.71 -11.37
N VAL A 772 5.11 -20.75 -11.06
CA VAL A 772 6.19 -20.89 -12.03
C VAL A 772 6.07 -22.21 -12.82
N THR A 773 5.73 -23.31 -12.17
CA THR A 773 5.49 -24.59 -12.87
C THR A 773 4.34 -24.45 -13.88
N HIS A 774 3.23 -23.82 -13.50
CA HIS A 774 2.11 -23.59 -14.41
C HIS A 774 2.49 -22.64 -15.56
N GLU A 775 3.33 -21.64 -15.29
CA GLU A 775 3.83 -20.71 -16.30
C GLU A 775 4.72 -21.44 -17.35
N MET A 776 5.59 -22.34 -16.90
CA MET A 776 6.39 -23.21 -17.79
C MET A 776 5.51 -24.16 -18.61
N LEU A 777 4.56 -24.82 -17.96
CA LEU A 777 3.65 -25.76 -18.62
C LEU A 777 2.82 -25.08 -19.71
N ALA A 778 2.38 -23.84 -19.47
CA ALA A 778 1.59 -23.06 -20.40
C ALA A 778 2.32 -22.73 -21.72
N THR A 779 3.66 -22.74 -21.75
CA THR A 779 4.41 -22.52 -23.00
C THR A 779 4.28 -23.70 -23.98
N GLY A 780 3.84 -24.87 -23.51
CA GLY A 780 3.74 -26.10 -24.30
C GLY A 780 5.06 -26.88 -24.49
N LEU A 781 6.17 -26.42 -23.91
CA LEU A 781 7.45 -27.13 -23.95
C LEU A 781 7.49 -28.22 -22.86
N PRO A 782 8.32 -29.29 -23.02
CA PRO A 782 8.53 -30.28 -21.96
C PRO A 782 9.02 -29.61 -20.66
N VAL A 783 8.44 -30.00 -19.53
CA VAL A 783 8.80 -29.49 -18.20
C VAL A 783 9.22 -30.66 -17.31
N TYR A 784 10.48 -30.66 -16.86
CA TYR A 784 11.04 -31.66 -15.96
C TYR A 784 11.04 -31.14 -14.53
N GLY A 785 10.81 -32.01 -13.55
CA GLY A 785 10.97 -31.67 -12.15
C GLY A 785 10.67 -32.84 -11.23
N PHE A 786 10.98 -32.68 -9.95
CA PHE A 786 10.73 -33.73 -8.96
C PHE A 786 9.25 -33.89 -8.63
N ASP A 787 8.83 -35.15 -8.44
CA ASP A 787 7.48 -35.53 -8.07
C ASP A 787 7.23 -35.35 -6.57
N ILE A 788 7.33 -34.10 -6.12
CA ILE A 788 7.08 -33.68 -4.74
C ILE A 788 6.20 -32.44 -4.72
N GLY A 789 5.36 -32.32 -3.70
CA GLY A 789 4.52 -31.15 -3.51
C GLY A 789 3.56 -30.85 -4.67
N ALA A 790 3.10 -29.60 -4.70
CA ALA A 790 2.22 -29.08 -5.74
C ALA A 790 2.88 -29.06 -7.12
N GLN A 791 4.21 -28.87 -7.19
CA GLN A 791 4.91 -28.91 -8.47
C GLN A 791 4.86 -30.29 -9.11
N GLY A 792 5.08 -31.36 -8.33
CA GLY A 792 4.98 -32.75 -8.82
C GLY A 792 3.57 -33.10 -9.29
N GLU A 793 2.55 -32.70 -8.51
CA GLU A 793 1.15 -32.82 -8.90
C GLU A 793 0.83 -32.12 -10.23
N ALA A 794 1.31 -30.89 -10.41
CA ALA A 794 1.11 -30.13 -11.64
C ALA A 794 1.79 -30.81 -12.84
N LEU A 795 3.01 -31.35 -12.67
CA LEU A 795 3.72 -32.08 -13.71
C LEU A 795 2.98 -33.37 -14.10
N ARG A 796 2.51 -34.17 -13.13
CA ARG A 796 1.76 -35.41 -13.40
C ARG A 796 0.46 -35.18 -14.17
N ARG A 797 -0.21 -34.05 -13.93
CA ARG A 797 -1.50 -33.72 -14.56
C ARG A 797 -1.36 -33.13 -15.97
N ALA A 798 -0.20 -32.61 -16.33
CA ALA A 798 0.01 -31.93 -17.60
C ALA A 798 0.60 -32.87 -18.66
N ALA A 799 0.09 -32.78 -19.90
CA ALA A 799 0.54 -33.63 -21.00
C ALA A 799 2.04 -33.45 -21.37
N ASN A 800 2.60 -32.27 -21.09
CA ASN A 800 4.00 -31.92 -21.31
C ASN A 800 4.84 -31.90 -20.01
N GLY A 801 4.31 -32.44 -18.91
CA GLY A 801 5.03 -32.55 -17.63
C GLY A 801 5.72 -33.91 -17.48
N ILE A 802 6.96 -33.90 -16.98
CA ILE A 802 7.77 -35.07 -16.66
C ILE A 802 8.11 -35.03 -15.18
N ALA A 803 7.38 -35.81 -14.37
CA ALA A 803 7.58 -35.92 -12.94
C ALA A 803 8.62 -37.02 -12.64
N ILE A 804 9.76 -36.63 -12.09
CA ILE A 804 10.89 -37.50 -11.74
C ILE A 804 10.72 -37.94 -10.28
N PRO A 805 10.80 -39.25 -9.95
CA PRO A 805 10.76 -39.70 -8.57
C PRO A 805 11.78 -38.95 -7.70
N PHE A 806 11.33 -38.45 -6.56
CA PHE A 806 12.20 -37.76 -5.62
C PHE A 806 12.75 -38.75 -4.60
N ASP A 807 14.08 -38.76 -4.47
CA ASP A 807 14.79 -39.52 -3.44
C ASP A 807 15.80 -38.55 -2.79
N PRO A 808 15.70 -38.28 -1.48
CA PRO A 808 16.58 -37.33 -0.81
C PRO A 808 18.05 -37.78 -0.76
N ASP A 809 18.34 -39.07 -0.96
CA ASP A 809 19.66 -39.65 -0.77
C ASP A 809 20.44 -39.85 -2.09
N VAL A 810 19.86 -39.44 -3.24
CA VAL A 810 20.53 -39.47 -4.54
C VAL A 810 21.09 -38.11 -4.97
N ASP A 811 22.02 -38.12 -5.93
CA ASP A 811 22.42 -36.90 -6.63
C ASP A 811 21.29 -36.41 -7.54
N HIS A 812 20.53 -35.45 -7.02
CA HIS A 812 19.44 -34.77 -7.72
C HIS A 812 19.82 -34.24 -9.12
N ALA A 813 21.05 -33.71 -9.29
CA ALA A 813 21.49 -33.18 -10.57
C ALA A 813 21.73 -34.31 -11.59
N ALA A 814 22.34 -35.41 -11.15
CA ALA A 814 22.53 -36.60 -11.96
C ALA A 814 21.19 -37.23 -12.37
N ALA A 815 20.24 -37.33 -11.44
CA ALA A 815 18.91 -37.89 -11.68
C ALA A 815 18.14 -37.11 -12.77
N ILE A 816 18.16 -35.78 -12.71
CA ILE A 816 17.51 -34.94 -13.72
C ILE A 816 18.20 -35.07 -15.08
N LEU A 817 19.53 -35.04 -15.14
CA LEU A 817 20.26 -35.19 -16.40
C LEU A 817 20.00 -36.56 -17.04
N ALA A 818 19.96 -37.62 -16.24
CA ALA A 818 19.62 -38.96 -16.69
C ALA A 818 18.20 -39.04 -17.29
N ALA A 819 17.21 -38.38 -16.65
CA ALA A 819 15.85 -38.27 -17.16
C ALA A 819 15.77 -37.49 -18.49
N ILE A 820 16.55 -36.41 -18.64
CA ILE A 820 16.62 -35.60 -19.87
C ILE A 820 17.28 -36.39 -21.01
N SER A 821 18.29 -37.20 -20.70
CA SER A 821 19.03 -38.02 -21.68
C SER A 821 18.38 -39.38 -21.96
N GLY A 822 17.31 -39.77 -21.25
CA GLY A 822 16.65 -41.07 -21.40
C GLY A 822 17.48 -42.27 -20.93
N THR A 823 18.45 -42.07 -20.02
CA THR A 823 19.35 -43.11 -19.52
C THR A 823 18.99 -43.46 -18.06
N PRO A 824 18.92 -44.74 -17.63
CA PRO A 824 18.63 -45.07 -16.23
C PRO A 824 19.76 -44.65 -15.28
N VAL A 825 19.40 -44.17 -14.08
CA VAL A 825 20.34 -43.71 -13.05
C VAL A 825 21.08 -44.90 -12.43
N THR A 826 22.38 -45.04 -12.70
CA THR A 826 23.23 -46.01 -11.99
C THR A 826 23.73 -45.39 -10.69
N ASN A 827 23.34 -46.00 -9.57
CA ASN A 827 23.72 -45.60 -8.22
C ASN A 827 25.22 -45.85 -8.00
N THR A 828 26.04 -44.79 -7.94
CA THR A 828 27.45 -44.90 -7.53
C THR A 828 27.67 -44.20 -6.20
N ALA A 829 27.32 -44.91 -5.13
CA ALA A 829 27.86 -44.66 -3.79
C ALA A 829 28.55 -45.95 -3.33
N ASN A 830 29.79 -46.18 -3.80
CA ASN A 830 30.67 -47.18 -3.20
C ASN A 830 31.70 -46.42 -2.34
N HIS A 831 31.33 -46.17 -1.09
CA HIS A 831 32.33 -45.88 -0.06
C HIS A 831 33.11 -47.16 0.20
N THR A 832 34.36 -47.18 -0.24
CA THR A 832 35.37 -48.14 0.17
C THR A 832 35.52 -48.13 1.69
N LYS A 833 34.87 -49.08 2.38
CA LYS A 833 35.33 -49.58 3.67
C LYS A 833 36.34 -50.68 3.38
N THR A 834 37.62 -50.40 3.59
CA THR A 834 38.68 -51.39 3.66
C THR A 834 38.40 -52.33 4.85
N PRO A 835 38.31 -53.65 4.67
CA PRO A 835 38.41 -54.61 5.75
C PRO A 835 39.90 -54.83 6.05
N GLY A 836 40.35 -54.45 7.24
CA GLY A 836 41.64 -54.89 7.76
C GLY A 836 41.53 -56.34 8.20
N GLU A 837 42.25 -57.22 7.51
CA GLU A 837 42.49 -58.61 7.88
C GLU A 837 43.29 -58.69 9.19
N ALA A 838 42.88 -59.61 10.06
CA ALA A 838 43.69 -60.12 11.15
C ALA A 838 44.44 -61.37 10.66
N ALA A 839 45.77 -61.39 10.81
CA ALA A 839 46.57 -62.59 11.06
C ALA A 839 47.99 -62.19 11.51
N GLU A 840 48.46 -62.90 12.55
CA GLU A 840 49.74 -62.89 13.29
C GLU A 840 50.05 -61.70 14.23
#